data_AF-E4US04-F1
#
_entry.id   AF-E4US04-F1
#
_cell.length_a   1.000
_cell.length_b   1.000
_cell.length_c   1.000
_cell.angle_alpha   90.00
_cell.angle_beta   90.00
_cell.angle_gamma   90.00
#
_symmetry.space_group_name_H-M   'P 1'
#
loop_
_entity.id
_entity.type
_entity.pdbx_description
1 polymer ?
#
loop_
_entity_poly.entity_id
_entity_poly.type
_entity_poly.pdbx_seq_one_letter_code
_entity_poly.pdbx_strand_id
1 'polypeptide(L)'
;MQRYQEVLVTVCSTLIRFLGYIFLRWIPAHHAPPITVSALCVYLSLIWATSSSSTRDRPSQSGQKKQRTATSTTKQSDRDTQKHGNDREVSVLRSLLTGLPCTSSKLVTWATVGANVLLNVFILDFVLRGSFLYPTTHLSFARVGYVSSDSVKILIREPDPENLPLTVYHRAKIDPPPETWTVDETIHTLNDTTDYTFPVVIDGLDSATVYEYLLSNSLSGEFTTAPEPGSSGSMRLNFWTTSCIKANFPYNPLSHPFRIYGIETLSQVYSKLPTMALPSFMLFLGDFIYIDVPHQFGTAIKHYRDEYQKVYSSPSWHIGKNPAINLPWIHMLDDHEIQNDWHDGNVTEPYPAAIDPYHHYHVSVNPPRAKSPHAIEQNTTYFSFTRGPASFFILDSRTYRSPPGLDNSTMLGYAQLQSLLDYISCPEPVGVKWKLISSSVPFTKNWHIGTSDTWGGYLKERQVLLEAMWRAERTLGTRIVLLSGDRHEFAATKFPNPATQPSNPTSSSISKAEGQGIYEFCVGPLSQFYLPSSSYYQTDDEDVTIKYVPNGNFKFGAVDVEILPDGESVLIYTLYVSSEAVWQYKLSMPSDIKKGEAEFPDGEEVFDRVNQPNENLGMAIKSFWRGLYWLNTQVSKLVEGVNGLVLKKEKLDE
;
A
#
# COMPACT_ATOMS: atom_id res chain seq x y z
N MET A 1 -39.25 -28.72 -0.91
CA MET A 1 -38.78 -27.59 -0.08
C MET A 1 -37.47 -27.91 0.65
N GLN A 2 -37.34 -29.05 1.33
CA GLN A 2 -36.12 -29.45 2.07
C GLN A 2 -34.82 -29.42 1.22
N ARG A 3 -34.84 -29.93 -0.02
CA ARG A 3 -33.67 -29.85 -0.93
C ARG A 3 -33.25 -28.42 -1.26
N TYR A 4 -34.19 -27.49 -1.38
CA TYR A 4 -33.88 -26.08 -1.62
C TYR A 4 -33.27 -25.42 -0.38
N GLN A 5 -33.77 -25.76 0.81
CA GLN A 5 -33.19 -25.30 2.08
C GLN A 5 -31.77 -25.83 2.27
N GLU A 6 -31.51 -27.11 2.00
CA GLU A 6 -30.15 -27.68 2.08
C GLU A 6 -29.16 -26.97 1.14
N VAL A 7 -29.60 -26.70 -0.10
CA VAL A 7 -28.78 -25.95 -1.06
C VAL A 7 -28.50 -24.55 -0.53
N LEU A 8 -29.51 -23.83 -0.04
CA LEU A 8 -29.35 -22.47 0.44
C LEU A 8 -28.46 -22.38 1.69
N VAL A 9 -28.62 -23.29 2.65
CA VAL A 9 -27.72 -23.42 3.81
C VAL A 9 -26.28 -23.64 3.35
N THR A 10 -26.09 -24.53 2.36
CA THR A 10 -24.77 -24.80 1.81
C THR A 10 -24.15 -23.57 1.16
N VAL A 11 -24.91 -22.88 0.30
CA VAL A 11 -24.45 -21.66 -0.37
C VAL A 11 -24.08 -20.58 0.65
N CYS A 12 -24.94 -20.28 1.62
CA CYS A 12 -24.65 -19.27 2.63
C CYS A 12 -23.41 -19.62 3.45
N SER A 13 -23.27 -20.87 3.91
CA SER A 13 -22.09 -21.30 4.68
C SER A 13 -20.81 -21.22 3.85
N THR A 14 -20.83 -21.66 2.59
CA THR A 14 -19.68 -21.57 1.69
C THR A 14 -19.30 -20.11 1.45
N LEU A 15 -20.28 -19.24 1.21
CA LEU A 15 -20.07 -17.82 0.95
C LEU A 15 -19.49 -17.09 2.17
N ILE A 16 -19.99 -17.34 3.38
CA ILE A 16 -19.41 -16.79 4.63
C ILE A 16 -17.94 -17.18 4.78
N ARG A 17 -17.62 -18.46 4.56
CA ARG A 17 -16.26 -18.97 4.78
C ARG A 17 -15.29 -18.54 3.72
N PHE A 18 -15.70 -18.60 2.45
CA PHE A 18 -14.89 -18.18 1.33
C PHE A 18 -14.62 -16.67 1.40
N LEU A 19 -15.68 -15.85 1.42
CA LEU A 19 -15.51 -14.40 1.48
C LEU A 19 -14.86 -13.95 2.79
N GLY A 20 -15.19 -14.57 3.93
CA GLY A 20 -14.56 -14.25 5.20
C GLY A 20 -13.06 -14.54 5.22
N TYR A 21 -12.62 -15.66 4.64
CA TYR A 21 -11.19 -15.95 4.52
C TYR A 21 -10.49 -14.95 3.59
N ILE A 22 -11.05 -14.71 2.40
CA ILE A 22 -10.49 -13.77 1.42
C ILE A 22 -10.39 -12.37 2.04
N PHE A 23 -11.46 -11.91 2.71
CA PHE A 23 -11.52 -10.60 3.36
C PHE A 23 -10.48 -10.42 4.46
N LEU A 24 -10.37 -11.39 5.37
CA LEU A 24 -9.49 -11.28 6.53
C LEU A 24 -8.01 -11.52 6.18
N ARG A 25 -7.73 -12.35 5.16
CA ARG A 25 -6.37 -12.83 4.90
C ARG A 25 -5.76 -12.32 3.61
N TRP A 26 -6.58 -11.87 2.67
CA TRP A 26 -6.10 -11.55 1.34
C TRP A 26 -6.44 -10.17 0.84
N ILE A 27 -7.70 -9.78 0.73
CA ILE A 27 -8.09 -8.47 0.19
C ILE A 27 -9.20 -7.91 1.08
N PRO A 28 -9.03 -6.76 1.75
CA PRO A 28 -10.03 -6.16 2.62
C PRO A 28 -11.16 -5.49 1.81
N ALA A 29 -11.75 -6.23 0.86
CA ALA A 29 -12.75 -5.74 -0.08
C ALA A 29 -14.03 -5.26 0.63
N HIS A 30 -14.47 -4.05 0.28
CA HIS A 30 -15.54 -3.36 1.01
C HIS A 30 -16.93 -4.02 0.89
N HIS A 31 -17.14 -4.84 -0.14
CA HIS A 31 -18.39 -5.59 -0.31
C HIS A 31 -18.51 -6.82 0.61
N ALA A 32 -17.40 -7.35 1.13
CA ALA A 32 -17.43 -8.62 1.85
C ALA A 32 -18.21 -8.54 3.19
N PRO A 33 -18.01 -7.52 4.05
CA PRO A 33 -18.74 -7.44 5.32
C PRO A 33 -20.27 -7.48 5.22
N PRO A 34 -20.94 -6.63 4.40
CA PRO A 34 -22.40 -6.68 4.31
C PRO A 34 -22.91 -7.99 3.73
N ILE A 35 -22.18 -8.59 2.79
CA ILE A 35 -22.53 -9.86 2.15
C ILE A 35 -22.45 -11.02 3.16
N THR A 36 -21.36 -11.13 3.93
CA THR A 36 -21.18 -12.24 4.89
C THR A 36 -22.16 -12.16 6.06
N VAL A 37 -22.43 -10.94 6.54
CA VAL A 37 -23.40 -10.71 7.63
C VAL A 37 -24.82 -11.07 7.16
N SER A 38 -25.21 -10.64 5.96
CA SER A 38 -26.50 -11.00 5.37
C SER A 38 -26.64 -12.51 5.16
N ALA A 39 -25.59 -13.16 4.65
CA ALA A 39 -25.56 -14.60 4.48
C ALA A 39 -25.65 -15.35 5.82
N LEU A 40 -25.06 -14.81 6.89
CA LEU A 40 -25.20 -15.38 8.24
C LEU A 40 -26.64 -15.29 8.74
N CYS A 41 -27.31 -14.15 8.57
CA CYS A 41 -28.71 -13.98 8.97
C CYS A 41 -29.62 -15.00 8.25
N VAL A 42 -29.42 -15.18 6.94
CA VAL A 42 -30.15 -16.18 6.14
C VAL A 42 -29.82 -17.59 6.62
N TYR A 43 -28.54 -17.91 6.81
CA TYR A 43 -28.09 -19.21 7.30
C TYR A 43 -28.72 -19.57 8.65
N LEU A 44 -28.66 -18.68 9.65
CA LEU A 44 -29.24 -18.90 10.97
C LEU A 44 -30.77 -19.06 10.93
N SER A 45 -31.45 -18.28 10.10
CA SER A 45 -32.90 -18.39 9.90
C SER A 45 -33.30 -19.75 9.34
N LEU A 46 -32.53 -20.28 8.38
CA LEU A 46 -32.76 -21.61 7.80
C LEU A 46 -32.50 -22.73 8.79
N ILE A 47 -31.41 -22.65 9.56
CA ILE A 47 -31.10 -23.63 10.61
C ILE A 47 -32.22 -23.64 11.66
N TRP A 48 -32.71 -22.47 12.07
CA TRP A 48 -33.83 -22.35 13.01
C TRP A 48 -35.15 -22.90 12.45
N ALA A 49 -35.44 -22.67 11.17
CA ALA A 49 -36.61 -23.25 10.51
C ALA A 49 -36.55 -24.80 10.49
N THR A 50 -35.37 -25.39 10.30
CA THR A 50 -35.19 -26.85 10.29
C THR A 50 -35.27 -27.49 11.69
N SER A 51 -34.88 -26.76 12.74
CA SER A 51 -34.98 -27.24 14.12
C SER A 51 -36.39 -27.12 14.70
N SER A 52 -37.18 -26.15 14.21
CA SER A 52 -38.58 -25.97 14.60
C SER A 52 -39.53 -26.93 13.86
N SER A 53 -39.24 -27.34 12.63
CA SER A 53 -40.03 -28.35 11.91
C SER A 53 -39.89 -29.75 12.51
N SER A 54 -38.73 -30.10 13.08
CA SER A 54 -38.45 -31.41 13.68
C SER A 54 -39.07 -31.63 15.06
N THR A 55 -39.64 -30.60 15.69
CA THR A 55 -40.33 -30.70 16.99
C THR A 55 -41.85 -30.91 16.87
N ARG A 56 -42.44 -30.77 15.68
CA ARG A 56 -43.89 -30.93 15.47
C ARG A 56 -44.37 -32.38 15.17
N ASP A 57 -43.46 -33.30 14.87
CA ASP A 57 -43.80 -34.70 14.49
C ASP A 57 -43.42 -35.76 15.55
N ARG A 58 -43.84 -35.58 16.81
CA ARG A 58 -43.86 -36.69 17.79
C ARG A 58 -45.29 -37.13 18.07
N PRO A 59 -45.79 -38.25 17.50
CA PRO A 59 -47.01 -38.87 17.98
C PRO A 59 -46.70 -39.51 19.35
N SER A 60 -47.44 -39.10 20.37
CA SER A 60 -47.53 -39.81 21.64
C SER A 60 -48.16 -41.19 21.41
N GLN A 61 -47.38 -42.27 21.50
CA GLN A 61 -47.95 -43.61 21.64
C GLN A 61 -47.71 -44.14 23.05
N SER A 62 -48.70 -43.88 23.90
CA SER A 62 -48.96 -44.62 25.12
C SER A 62 -49.81 -45.86 24.81
N GLY A 63 -49.27 -47.03 25.14
CA GLY A 63 -50.03 -48.20 25.61
C GLY A 63 -50.85 -49.02 24.61
N GLN A 64 -50.44 -50.26 24.34
CA GLN A 64 -51.16 -51.46 24.81
C GLN A 64 -50.43 -52.76 24.42
N LYS A 65 -50.15 -53.58 25.43
CA LYS A 65 -49.83 -55.01 25.31
C LYS A 65 -51.07 -55.79 24.82
N LYS A 66 -50.89 -56.69 23.84
CA LYS A 66 -51.61 -57.97 23.79
C LYS A 66 -50.86 -59.00 22.94
N GLN A 67 -51.12 -60.26 23.26
CA GLN A 67 -50.27 -61.44 23.15
C GLN A 67 -50.95 -62.51 22.25
N ARG A 68 -50.16 -63.45 21.69
CA ARG A 68 -50.53 -64.77 21.08
C ARG A 68 -51.08 -64.73 19.63
N THR A 69 -50.86 -65.66 18.70
CA THR A 69 -50.22 -67.01 18.60
C THR A 69 -50.02 -67.38 17.11
N ALA A 70 -49.21 -68.41 16.81
CA ALA A 70 -48.94 -69.04 15.49
C ALA A 70 -50.21 -69.45 14.69
N THR A 71 -50.24 -69.61 13.35
CA THR A 71 -49.57 -70.67 12.53
C THR A 71 -49.79 -70.45 11.00
N SER A 72 -48.78 -70.80 10.20
CA SER A 72 -48.74 -71.36 8.82
C SER A 72 -49.39 -70.70 7.56
N THR A 73 -48.58 -70.81 6.47
CA THR A 73 -48.89 -71.00 5.03
C THR A 73 -49.07 -69.80 4.07
N THR A 74 -47.97 -69.50 3.38
CA THR A 74 -47.76 -69.39 1.91
C THR A 74 -48.56 -68.40 1.05
N LYS A 75 -47.82 -67.36 0.63
CA LYS A 75 -47.78 -66.65 -0.68
C LYS A 75 -49.09 -66.48 -1.47
N GLN A 76 -49.56 -65.24 -1.55
CA GLN A 76 -49.72 -64.55 -2.84
C GLN A 76 -49.66 -63.03 -2.66
N SER A 77 -49.25 -62.38 -3.74
CA SER A 77 -48.96 -60.96 -3.94
C SER A 77 -49.84 -59.95 -3.21
N ASP A 78 -49.22 -58.91 -2.65
CA ASP A 78 -49.59 -57.56 -3.07
C ASP A 78 -48.48 -56.54 -2.85
N ARG A 79 -48.44 -55.59 -3.78
CA ARG A 79 -47.53 -54.46 -3.83
C ARG A 79 -47.75 -53.60 -2.59
N ASP A 80 -46.70 -53.36 -1.83
CA ASP A 80 -46.57 -52.07 -1.18
C ASP A 80 -45.11 -51.62 -1.21
N THR A 81 -44.82 -50.79 -2.19
CA THR A 81 -43.54 -50.10 -2.29
C THR A 81 -43.59 -48.97 -1.28
N GLN A 82 -43.34 -49.27 0.00
CA GLN A 82 -42.98 -48.24 0.97
C GLN A 82 -41.66 -47.61 0.50
N LYS A 83 -41.78 -46.55 -0.29
CA LYS A 83 -40.74 -45.53 -0.43
C LYS A 83 -40.53 -44.94 0.96
N HIS A 84 -39.68 -45.56 1.76
CA HIS A 84 -38.98 -44.86 2.82
C HIS A 84 -38.28 -43.68 2.16
N GLY A 85 -38.74 -42.46 2.48
CA GLY A 85 -38.02 -41.25 2.13
C GLY A 85 -36.60 -41.40 2.65
N ASN A 86 -35.66 -41.44 1.72
CA ASN A 86 -34.24 -41.52 2.01
C ASN A 86 -33.85 -40.17 2.65
N ASP A 87 -34.04 -40.02 3.96
CA ASP A 87 -33.43 -38.94 4.72
C ASP A 87 -31.91 -39.12 4.57
N ARG A 88 -31.33 -38.38 3.62
CA ARG A 88 -29.92 -38.46 3.29
C ARG A 88 -29.11 -38.11 4.54
N GLU A 89 -28.47 -39.10 5.14
CA GLU A 89 -27.59 -38.87 6.27
C GLU A 89 -26.51 -37.83 5.92
N VAL A 90 -26.42 -36.79 6.75
CA VAL A 90 -25.38 -35.77 6.63
C VAL A 90 -24.25 -36.17 7.55
N SER A 91 -23.19 -36.74 6.95
CA SER A 91 -21.98 -37.14 7.67
C SER A 91 -21.29 -35.93 8.34
N VAL A 92 -20.45 -36.22 9.33
CA VAL A 92 -19.67 -35.19 10.06
C VAL A 92 -18.86 -34.33 9.10
N LEU A 93 -18.14 -34.94 8.15
CA LEU A 93 -17.33 -34.22 7.16
C LEU A 93 -18.19 -33.34 6.26
N ARG A 94 -19.35 -33.85 5.81
CA ARG A 94 -20.27 -33.08 4.97
C ARG A 94 -20.83 -31.90 5.75
N SER A 95 -21.25 -32.09 7.00
CA SER A 95 -21.73 -31.01 7.88
C SER A 95 -20.66 -29.93 8.06
N LEU A 96 -19.43 -30.35 8.42
CA LEU A 96 -18.31 -29.44 8.63
C LEU A 96 -17.96 -28.65 7.37
N LEU A 97 -18.02 -29.24 6.16
CA LEU A 97 -17.69 -28.53 4.91
C LEU A 97 -18.83 -27.63 4.42
N THR A 98 -20.07 -28.09 4.54
CA THR A 98 -21.23 -27.45 3.88
C THR A 98 -22.05 -26.55 4.79
N GLY A 99 -21.92 -26.61 6.11
CA GLY A 99 -22.85 -25.87 6.97
C GLY A 99 -24.13 -26.63 7.33
N LEU A 100 -24.38 -27.79 6.72
CA LEU A 100 -25.61 -28.55 6.97
C LEU A 100 -25.63 -29.15 8.39
N PRO A 101 -26.80 -29.22 9.06
CA PRO A 101 -26.93 -29.95 10.32
C PRO A 101 -26.51 -31.42 10.16
N CYS A 102 -25.66 -31.90 11.06
CA CYS A 102 -25.23 -33.30 11.09
C CYS A 102 -26.35 -34.18 11.67
N THR A 103 -26.68 -35.27 10.98
CA THR A 103 -27.74 -36.19 11.43
C THR A 103 -27.34 -37.00 12.65
N SER A 104 -26.03 -37.27 12.82
CA SER A 104 -25.50 -38.10 13.91
C SER A 104 -25.01 -37.31 15.13
N SER A 105 -24.79 -35.99 15.02
CA SER A 105 -24.22 -35.20 16.12
C SER A 105 -24.70 -33.74 16.15
N LYS A 106 -25.41 -33.39 17.24
CA LYS A 106 -25.77 -31.99 17.54
C LYS A 106 -24.54 -31.13 17.81
N LEU A 107 -23.48 -31.71 18.39
CA LEU A 107 -22.25 -30.98 18.68
C LEU A 107 -21.55 -30.52 17.39
N VAL A 108 -21.51 -31.37 16.36
CA VAL A 108 -20.94 -31.00 15.04
C VAL A 108 -21.78 -29.91 14.35
N THR A 109 -23.10 -29.99 14.49
CA THR A 109 -24.02 -28.94 13.99
C THR A 109 -23.72 -27.59 14.67
N TRP A 110 -23.65 -27.57 16.01
CA TRP A 110 -23.34 -26.35 16.76
C TRP A 110 -21.93 -25.83 16.50
N ALA A 111 -20.93 -26.70 16.34
CA ALA A 111 -19.57 -26.31 15.98
C ALA A 111 -19.54 -25.62 14.60
N THR A 112 -20.30 -26.15 13.64
CA THR A 112 -20.41 -25.60 12.29
C THR A 112 -21.12 -24.24 12.27
N VAL A 113 -22.22 -24.11 13.01
CA VAL A 113 -22.90 -22.82 13.22
C VAL A 113 -21.95 -21.83 13.92
N GLY A 114 -21.27 -22.26 14.98
CA GLY A 114 -20.29 -21.47 15.72
C GLY A 114 -19.16 -20.96 14.84
N ALA A 115 -18.64 -21.77 13.91
CA ALA A 115 -17.61 -21.34 12.97
C ALA A 115 -18.07 -20.21 12.04
N ASN A 116 -19.30 -20.30 11.49
CA ASN A 116 -19.86 -19.25 10.63
C ASN A 116 -20.15 -17.95 11.39
N VAL A 117 -20.60 -18.06 12.64
CA VAL A 117 -20.77 -16.91 13.54
C VAL A 117 -19.42 -16.28 13.87
N LEU A 118 -18.44 -17.08 14.28
CA LEU A 118 -17.11 -16.61 14.67
C LEU A 118 -16.38 -15.90 13.52
N LEU A 119 -16.50 -16.39 12.29
CA LEU A 119 -15.96 -15.70 11.12
C LEU A 119 -16.57 -14.31 10.93
N ASN A 120 -17.89 -14.16 11.08
CA ASN A 120 -18.53 -12.85 11.01
C ASN A 120 -18.14 -11.96 12.19
N VAL A 121 -17.92 -12.51 13.38
CA VAL A 121 -17.37 -11.77 14.51
C VAL A 121 -15.99 -11.22 14.17
N PHE A 122 -15.10 -12.01 13.56
CA PHE A 122 -13.79 -11.53 13.11
C PHE A 122 -13.87 -10.47 12.00
N ILE A 123 -14.80 -10.61 11.07
CA ILE A 123 -15.07 -9.60 10.03
C ILE A 123 -15.51 -8.29 10.68
N LEU A 124 -16.48 -8.33 11.59
CA LEU A 124 -16.96 -7.15 12.30
C LEU A 124 -15.89 -6.56 13.22
N ASP A 125 -15.09 -7.40 13.87
CA ASP A 125 -13.95 -6.95 14.67
C ASP A 125 -12.94 -6.18 13.82
N PHE A 126 -12.58 -6.69 12.63
CA PHE A 126 -11.66 -5.98 11.75
C PHE A 126 -12.20 -4.62 11.30
N VAL A 127 -13.51 -4.52 11.02
CA VAL A 127 -14.15 -3.28 10.54
C VAL A 127 -14.37 -2.28 11.68
N LEU A 128 -14.77 -2.74 12.87
CA LEU A 128 -15.40 -1.88 13.88
C LEU A 128 -14.56 -1.71 15.16
N ARG A 129 -13.66 -2.66 15.49
CA ARG A 129 -12.93 -2.64 16.77
C ARG A 129 -12.13 -1.35 16.96
N GLY A 130 -11.42 -0.91 15.92
CA GLY A 130 -10.63 0.32 15.98
C GLY A 130 -11.50 1.54 16.31
N SER A 131 -12.61 1.71 15.59
CA SER A 131 -13.48 2.88 15.75
C SER A 131 -14.22 2.92 17.10
N PHE A 132 -14.60 1.77 17.68
CA PHE A 132 -15.39 1.76 18.93
C PHE A 132 -14.58 1.54 20.20
N LEU A 133 -13.52 0.73 20.16
CA LEU A 133 -12.78 0.33 21.35
C LEU A 133 -11.45 1.09 21.51
N TYR A 134 -11.01 1.84 20.50
CA TYR A 134 -9.75 2.57 20.48
C TYR A 134 -9.96 4.03 20.02
N PRO A 135 -10.57 4.88 20.85
CA PRO A 135 -10.81 6.28 20.51
C PRO A 135 -9.47 7.02 20.30
N THR A 136 -9.41 7.82 19.24
CA THR A 136 -8.19 8.58 18.84
C THR A 136 -8.30 10.08 19.10
N THR A 137 -9.40 10.54 19.69
CA THR A 137 -9.68 11.97 19.92
C THR A 137 -8.58 12.66 20.73
N HIS A 138 -7.99 11.97 21.69
CA HIS A 138 -6.93 12.47 22.56
C HIS A 138 -5.51 12.16 22.07
N LEU A 139 -5.33 11.75 20.81
CA LEU A 139 -4.02 11.43 20.26
C LEU A 139 -3.09 12.66 20.30
N SER A 140 -2.07 12.63 21.14
CA SER A 140 -0.98 13.61 21.12
C SER A 140 0.28 12.97 20.51
N PHE A 141 0.90 13.64 19.54
CA PHE A 141 2.16 13.18 18.94
C PHE A 141 2.98 14.33 18.36
N ALA A 142 4.28 14.07 18.19
CA ALA A 142 5.18 14.91 17.41
C ALA A 142 5.95 14.01 16.43
N ARG A 143 6.17 14.49 15.21
CA ARG A 143 6.97 13.77 14.20
C ARG A 143 7.82 14.72 13.38
N VAL A 144 8.94 14.19 12.88
CA VAL A 144 9.83 14.91 11.99
C VAL A 144 9.26 14.89 10.57
N GLY A 145 9.12 16.07 9.98
CA GLY A 145 8.81 16.28 8.57
C GLY A 145 10.09 16.53 7.76
N TYR A 146 10.10 17.54 6.91
CA TYR A 146 11.27 17.89 6.10
C TYR A 146 12.42 18.46 6.94
N VAL A 147 13.64 17.96 6.74
CA VAL A 147 14.86 18.39 7.47
C VAL A 147 15.91 18.94 6.49
N SER A 148 16.02 20.25 6.25
CA SER A 148 17.01 20.88 5.36
C SER A 148 18.46 20.75 5.88
N SER A 149 19.41 21.45 5.27
CA SER A 149 20.78 21.56 5.82
C SER A 149 20.85 22.45 7.05
N ASP A 150 19.84 23.29 7.28
CA ASP A 150 19.86 24.38 8.26
C ASP A 150 18.54 24.51 9.04
N SER A 151 17.58 23.61 8.82
CA SER A 151 16.25 23.72 9.37
C SER A 151 15.56 22.35 9.49
N VAL A 152 14.55 22.27 10.33
CA VAL A 152 13.62 21.15 10.41
C VAL A 152 12.19 21.64 10.50
N LYS A 153 11.26 20.88 9.92
CA LYS A 153 9.84 20.99 10.20
C LYS A 153 9.39 19.85 11.11
N ILE A 154 8.71 20.17 12.20
CA ILE A 154 8.14 19.20 13.14
C ILE A 154 6.63 19.39 13.16
N LEU A 155 5.90 18.32 12.87
CA LEU A 155 4.44 18.33 13.02
C LEU A 155 4.10 17.95 14.45
N ILE A 156 3.31 18.78 15.11
CA ILE A 156 2.79 18.53 16.45
C ILE A 156 1.27 18.42 16.37
N ARG A 157 0.69 17.48 17.10
CA ARG A 157 -0.74 17.44 17.42
C ARG A 157 -0.92 17.35 18.92
N GLU A 158 -1.64 18.30 19.52
CA GLU A 158 -1.95 18.29 20.96
C GLU A 158 -3.38 18.78 21.19
N PRO A 159 -4.34 17.86 21.41
CA PRO A 159 -5.75 18.21 21.61
C PRO A 159 -6.10 18.59 23.06
N ASP A 160 -5.24 18.31 24.05
CA ASP A 160 -5.53 18.58 25.46
C ASP A 160 -5.17 20.04 25.82
N PRO A 161 -6.16 20.90 26.14
CA PRO A 161 -5.89 22.28 26.52
C PRO A 161 -5.11 22.42 27.82
N GLU A 162 -5.05 21.40 28.68
CA GLU A 162 -4.25 21.43 29.91
C GLU A 162 -2.74 21.44 29.63
N ASN A 163 -2.32 21.00 28.44
CA ASN A 163 -0.93 21.02 27.99
C ASN A 163 -0.52 22.36 27.34
N LEU A 164 -1.44 23.33 27.21
CA LEU A 164 -1.18 24.64 26.62
C LEU A 164 -0.85 25.71 27.69
N PRO A 165 0.10 26.63 27.43
CA PRO A 165 0.89 26.75 26.21
C PRO A 165 1.95 25.65 26.06
N LEU A 166 2.07 25.11 24.86
CA LEU A 166 3.04 24.07 24.54
C LEU A 166 4.34 24.73 24.07
N THR A 167 5.44 24.53 24.80
CA THR A 167 6.75 25.10 24.44
C THR A 167 7.60 24.04 23.73
N VAL A 168 8.23 24.42 22.63
CA VAL A 168 9.12 23.56 21.85
C VAL A 168 10.56 23.98 22.07
N TYR A 169 11.38 22.99 22.41
CA TYR A 169 12.80 23.14 22.68
C TYR A 169 13.63 22.29 21.73
N HIS A 170 14.82 22.77 21.37
CA HIS A 170 15.83 21.96 20.68
C HIS A 170 17.23 22.14 21.27
N ARG A 171 18.11 21.17 20.97
CA ARG A 171 19.56 21.31 21.17
C ARG A 171 20.35 20.31 20.33
N ALA A 172 21.62 20.60 20.10
CA ALA A 172 22.55 19.62 19.54
C ALA A 172 22.73 18.45 20.50
N LYS A 173 22.74 17.22 19.98
CA LYS A 173 22.81 16.00 20.78
C LYS A 173 24.22 15.68 21.28
N ILE A 174 25.24 16.06 20.52
CA ILE A 174 26.66 15.82 20.82
C ILE A 174 27.27 17.12 21.32
N ASP A 175 27.98 17.06 22.47
CA ASP A 175 28.64 18.19 23.13
C ASP A 175 27.75 19.45 23.24
N PRO A 176 26.57 19.34 23.89
CA PRO A 176 25.65 20.47 23.98
C PRO A 176 26.28 21.65 24.72
N PRO A 177 25.98 22.91 24.31
CA PRO A 177 26.37 24.08 25.07
C PRO A 177 25.86 24.02 26.53
N PRO A 178 26.53 24.70 27.49
CA PRO A 178 26.17 24.62 28.90
C PRO A 178 24.77 25.14 29.27
N GLU A 179 24.13 25.94 28.42
CA GLU A 179 22.74 26.38 28.55
C GLU A 179 21.83 25.43 27.75
N THR A 180 21.00 24.68 28.45
CA THR A 180 20.74 23.26 28.14
C THR A 180 19.61 22.97 27.17
N TRP A 181 18.85 23.97 26.70
CA TRP A 181 17.80 23.84 25.67
C TRP A 181 17.49 25.23 25.09
N THR A 182 17.44 25.36 23.76
CA THR A 182 16.97 26.58 23.07
C THR A 182 15.45 26.52 22.93
N VAL A 183 14.75 27.64 23.17
CA VAL A 183 13.30 27.75 22.94
C VAL A 183 13.05 28.25 21.52
N ASP A 184 12.28 27.52 20.73
CA ASP A 184 11.95 27.89 19.34
C ASP A 184 10.57 28.52 19.21
N GLU A 185 9.57 27.92 19.86
CA GLU A 185 8.17 28.26 19.66
C GLU A 185 7.37 28.04 20.96
N THR A 186 6.36 28.87 21.18
CA THR A 186 5.38 28.71 22.27
C THR A 186 3.97 28.76 21.68
N ILE A 187 3.35 27.59 21.57
CA ILE A 187 2.04 27.41 20.95
C ILE A 187 0.96 27.65 22.01
N HIS A 188 0.27 28.78 21.92
CA HIS A 188 -0.76 29.16 22.89
C HIS A 188 -2.14 28.55 22.62
N THR A 189 -2.45 28.24 21.36
CA THR A 189 -3.77 27.77 20.95
C THR A 189 -3.68 26.72 19.87
N LEU A 190 -4.35 25.58 20.08
CA LEU A 190 -4.63 24.55 19.10
C LEU A 190 -6.13 24.28 19.14
N ASN A 191 -6.74 24.07 17.98
CA ASN A 191 -8.19 23.89 17.90
C ASN A 191 -8.57 22.94 16.77
N ASP A 192 -9.86 22.62 16.70
CA ASP A 192 -10.38 21.65 15.74
C ASP A 192 -10.30 22.11 14.27
N THR A 193 -10.05 23.39 13.94
CA THR A 193 -9.95 23.80 12.53
C THR A 193 -8.79 23.13 11.81
N THR A 194 -7.69 22.85 12.51
CA THR A 194 -6.51 22.15 11.96
C THR A 194 -6.37 20.72 12.49
N ASP A 195 -7.42 20.17 13.11
CA ASP A 195 -7.35 18.93 13.91
C ASP A 195 -6.26 18.97 14.99
N TYR A 196 -6.13 20.12 15.65
CA TYR A 196 -5.15 20.40 16.70
C TYR A 196 -3.69 20.23 16.24
N THR A 197 -3.44 20.26 14.92
CA THR A 197 -2.10 20.16 14.37
C THR A 197 -1.45 21.53 14.20
N PHE A 198 -0.13 21.57 14.34
CA PHE A 198 0.69 22.76 14.13
C PHE A 198 2.09 22.39 13.59
N PRO A 199 2.51 22.94 12.45
CA PRO A 199 3.86 22.74 11.91
C PRO A 199 4.84 23.75 12.52
N VAL A 200 5.77 23.27 13.33
CA VAL A 200 6.88 24.10 13.86
C VAL A 200 8.03 24.07 12.86
N VAL A 201 8.65 25.23 12.63
CA VAL A 201 9.88 25.36 11.86
C VAL A 201 10.98 25.81 12.81
N ILE A 202 12.04 25.01 12.90
CA ILE A 202 13.27 25.36 13.62
C ILE A 202 14.33 25.62 12.56
N ASP A 203 14.91 26.81 12.54
CA ASP A 203 15.90 27.25 11.55
C ASP A 203 17.23 27.69 12.22
N GLY A 204 18.20 28.08 11.40
CA GLY A 204 19.52 28.48 11.88
C GLY A 204 20.34 27.33 12.48
N LEU A 205 20.04 26.09 12.08
CA LEU A 205 20.72 24.89 12.55
C LEU A 205 22.03 24.67 11.79
N ASP A 206 22.99 24.04 12.45
CA ASP A 206 24.22 23.58 11.81
C ASP A 206 23.94 22.37 10.92
N SER A 207 24.59 22.31 9.76
CA SER A 207 24.47 21.18 8.83
C SER A 207 25.10 19.90 9.37
N ALA A 208 24.69 18.74 8.82
CA ALA A 208 25.22 17.42 9.17
C ALA A 208 25.28 17.14 10.69
N THR A 209 24.34 17.69 11.45
CA THR A 209 24.37 17.70 12.91
C THR A 209 23.13 17.00 13.47
N VAL A 210 23.33 16.20 14.51
CA VAL A 210 22.24 15.47 15.19
C VAL A 210 21.68 16.37 16.28
N TYR A 211 20.37 16.61 16.21
CA TYR A 211 19.61 17.38 17.17
C TYR A 211 18.58 16.51 17.87
N GLU A 212 18.24 16.90 19.09
CA GLU A 212 17.07 16.42 19.80
C GLU A 212 16.11 17.57 20.08
N TYR A 213 14.81 17.27 20.04
CA TYR A 213 13.75 18.21 20.39
C TYR A 213 12.91 17.67 21.55
N LEU A 214 12.38 18.57 22.35
CA LEU A 214 11.53 18.29 23.50
C LEU A 214 10.35 19.26 23.53
N LEU A 215 9.17 18.76 23.82
CA LEU A 215 7.97 19.55 24.07
C LEU A 215 7.69 19.61 25.58
N SER A 216 7.03 20.66 26.05
CA SER A 216 6.65 20.80 27.47
C SER A 216 5.67 19.72 27.98
N ASN A 217 4.99 18.99 27.08
CA ASN A 217 4.16 17.81 27.39
C ASN A 217 4.96 16.48 27.42
N SER A 218 6.30 16.54 27.45
CA SER A 218 7.23 15.39 27.48
C SER A 218 7.34 14.58 26.19
N LEU A 219 6.69 14.98 25.08
CA LEU A 219 7.00 14.41 23.77
C LEU A 219 8.39 14.86 23.31
N SER A 220 9.14 13.96 22.68
CA SER A 220 10.49 14.24 22.20
C SER A 220 10.83 13.40 20.98
N GLY A 221 11.88 13.78 20.29
CA GLY A 221 12.42 13.02 19.17
C GLY A 221 13.78 13.55 18.73
N GLU A 222 14.32 12.95 17.68
CA GLU A 222 15.64 13.26 17.16
C GLU A 222 15.58 13.42 15.65
N PHE A 223 16.45 14.27 15.11
CA PHE A 223 16.64 14.43 13.67
C PHE A 223 18.09 14.79 13.36
N THR A 224 18.49 14.58 12.11
CA THR A 224 19.83 14.93 11.63
C THR A 224 19.69 15.89 10.46
N THR A 225 20.25 17.10 10.58
CA THR A 225 20.31 18.05 9.47
C THR A 225 21.12 17.49 8.32
N ALA A 226 20.72 17.80 7.09
CA ALA A 226 21.47 17.32 5.95
C ALA A 226 22.83 18.04 5.83
N PRO A 227 23.81 17.44 5.14
CA PRO A 227 25.04 18.13 4.78
C PRO A 227 24.77 19.37 3.93
N GLU A 228 25.65 20.38 4.04
CA GLU A 228 25.57 21.55 3.15
C GLU A 228 25.66 21.14 1.68
N PRO A 229 24.90 21.78 0.77
CA PRO A 229 25.02 21.57 -0.66
C PRO A 229 26.46 21.79 -1.15
N GLY A 230 27.01 20.81 -1.87
CA GLY A 230 28.38 20.87 -2.41
C GLY A 230 29.47 20.43 -1.43
N SER A 231 29.13 20.14 -0.18
CA SER A 231 30.05 19.50 0.79
C SER A 231 30.33 18.04 0.42
N SER A 232 31.38 17.45 0.99
CA SER A 232 31.68 16.02 0.84
C SER A 232 30.54 15.14 1.36
N GLY A 233 29.85 15.55 2.43
CA GLY A 233 28.68 14.84 2.93
C GLY A 233 27.51 14.81 1.95
N SER A 234 27.38 15.83 1.10
CA SER A 234 26.35 15.89 0.05
C SER A 234 26.66 15.05 -1.19
N MET A 235 27.77 14.29 -1.18
CA MET A 235 28.10 13.34 -2.26
C MET A 235 27.39 12.01 -2.09
N ARG A 236 26.73 11.76 -0.95
CA ARG A 236 25.98 10.54 -0.69
C ARG A 236 24.58 10.86 -0.15
N LEU A 237 23.60 10.10 -0.62
CA LEU A 237 22.23 10.14 -0.14
C LEU A 237 21.66 8.72 -0.05
N ASN A 238 21.10 8.38 1.11
CA ASN A 238 20.28 7.18 1.26
C ASN A 238 18.86 7.61 1.63
N PHE A 239 17.85 7.07 0.96
CA PHE A 239 16.46 7.28 1.34
C PHE A 239 15.61 6.07 0.97
N TRP A 240 14.45 5.94 1.60
CA TRP A 240 13.52 4.83 1.38
C TRP A 240 12.27 5.28 0.64
N THR A 241 11.60 4.36 -0.04
CA THR A 241 10.36 4.63 -0.78
C THR A 241 9.37 3.47 -0.70
N THR A 242 8.08 3.77 -0.53
CA THR A 242 6.96 2.81 -0.49
C THR A 242 5.61 3.55 -0.52
N SER A 243 4.50 2.83 -0.51
CA SER A 243 3.11 3.33 -0.55
C SER A 243 2.17 2.39 0.22
N CYS A 244 0.91 2.77 0.42
CA CYS A 244 -0.16 1.89 0.87
C CYS A 244 -0.02 1.31 2.29
N ILE A 245 -0.78 1.87 3.25
CA ILE A 245 -0.89 1.38 4.62
C ILE A 245 -2.32 0.97 4.96
N LYS A 246 -2.51 -0.32 5.27
CA LYS A 246 -3.67 -0.80 6.01
C LYS A 246 -3.28 -1.44 7.32
N ALA A 247 -3.73 -0.80 8.40
CA ALA A 247 -3.53 -1.30 9.74
C ALA A 247 -4.20 -2.67 9.96
N ASN A 248 -3.54 -3.48 10.78
CA ASN A 248 -3.91 -4.84 11.15
C ASN A 248 -4.23 -5.72 9.94
N PHE A 249 -3.48 -5.57 8.85
CA PHE A 249 -3.61 -6.40 7.66
C PHE A 249 -2.31 -7.15 7.32
N PRO A 250 -2.38 -8.47 7.01
CA PRO A 250 -3.54 -9.38 7.12
C PRO A 250 -4.10 -9.49 8.55
N TYR A 251 -5.42 -9.61 8.67
CA TYR A 251 -6.12 -9.55 9.95
C TYR A 251 -5.60 -10.58 10.97
N ASN A 252 -5.35 -10.08 12.18
CA ASN A 252 -5.11 -10.90 13.35
C ASN A 252 -5.94 -10.36 14.54
N PRO A 253 -6.80 -11.19 15.15
CA PRO A 253 -7.65 -10.77 16.27
C PRO A 253 -6.85 -10.47 17.55
N LEU A 254 -5.64 -11.00 17.68
CA LEU A 254 -4.80 -10.86 18.88
C LEU A 254 -3.87 -9.64 18.82
N SER A 255 -3.73 -8.98 17.67
CA SER A 255 -2.97 -7.73 17.55
C SER A 255 -3.82 -6.51 17.82
N HIS A 256 -3.13 -5.43 18.21
CA HIS A 256 -3.69 -4.08 18.27
C HIS A 256 -4.35 -3.73 16.91
N PRO A 257 -5.56 -3.15 16.88
CA PRO A 257 -6.28 -2.89 15.63
C PRO A 257 -5.59 -1.87 14.72
N PHE A 258 -4.77 -0.97 15.29
CA PHE A 258 -3.98 -0.01 14.51
C PHE A 258 -2.54 -0.47 14.23
N ARG A 259 -2.16 -1.71 14.56
CA ARG A 259 -0.79 -2.22 14.32
C ARG A 259 -0.48 -2.18 12.82
N ILE A 260 0.67 -1.62 12.43
CA ILE A 260 1.10 -1.57 11.02
C ILE A 260 2.39 -2.40 10.90
N TYR A 261 2.28 -3.64 10.47
CA TYR A 261 3.41 -4.57 10.46
C TYR A 261 4.54 -4.14 9.50
N GLY A 262 4.19 -3.44 8.41
CA GLY A 262 5.17 -2.84 7.51
C GLY A 262 6.15 -1.88 8.17
N ILE A 263 5.65 -1.03 9.08
CA ILE A 263 6.49 -0.12 9.86
C ILE A 263 7.39 -0.93 10.79
N GLU A 264 6.89 -2.03 11.36
CA GLU A 264 7.72 -2.89 12.21
C GLU A 264 8.86 -3.57 11.44
N THR A 265 8.58 -4.04 10.22
CA THR A 265 9.61 -4.63 9.36
C THR A 265 10.64 -3.59 8.92
N LEU A 266 10.20 -2.36 8.66
CA LEU A 266 11.06 -1.22 8.37
C LEU A 266 11.96 -0.90 9.57
N SER A 267 11.41 -0.79 10.78
CA SER A 267 12.18 -0.56 12.02
C SER A 267 13.21 -1.67 12.30
N GLN A 268 12.90 -2.92 11.93
CA GLN A 268 13.85 -4.04 12.03
C GLN A 268 15.05 -3.88 11.10
N VAL A 269 14.82 -3.43 9.86
CA VAL A 269 15.90 -3.10 8.93
C VAL A 269 16.66 -1.88 9.44
N TYR A 270 15.96 -0.83 9.85
CA TYR A 270 16.54 0.43 10.31
C TYR A 270 17.47 0.25 11.53
N SER A 271 17.08 -0.64 12.46
CA SER A 271 17.87 -0.93 13.66
C SER A 271 19.16 -1.72 13.38
N LYS A 272 19.27 -2.36 12.20
CA LYS A 272 20.44 -3.17 11.80
C LYS A 272 21.41 -2.43 10.89
N LEU A 273 21.02 -1.26 10.36
CA LEU A 273 21.88 -0.49 9.46
C LEU A 273 23.03 0.18 10.21
N PRO A 274 24.24 0.21 9.61
CA PRO A 274 25.33 1.04 10.12
C PRO A 274 24.99 2.52 9.93
N THR A 275 25.58 3.40 10.75
CA THR A 275 25.32 4.86 10.74
C THR A 275 25.41 5.49 9.35
N MET A 276 26.40 5.07 8.56
CA MET A 276 26.65 5.55 7.19
C MET A 276 25.57 5.16 6.17
N ALA A 277 24.72 4.17 6.48
CA ALA A 277 23.67 3.67 5.61
C ALA A 277 22.28 4.00 6.13
N LEU A 278 22.16 4.81 7.19
CA LEU A 278 20.86 5.23 7.70
C LEU A 278 20.18 6.11 6.65
N PRO A 279 18.88 5.86 6.35
CA PRO A 279 18.13 6.70 5.44
C PRO A 279 17.98 8.11 6.01
N SER A 280 18.13 9.12 5.16
CA SER A 280 17.89 10.52 5.49
C SER A 280 16.39 10.85 5.56
N PHE A 281 15.55 10.12 4.81
CA PHE A 281 14.10 10.26 4.83
C PHE A 281 13.40 9.03 4.22
N MET A 282 12.11 8.90 4.52
CA MET A 282 11.14 8.10 3.78
C MET A 282 10.39 8.99 2.80
N LEU A 283 10.34 8.58 1.53
CA LEU A 283 9.46 9.14 0.52
C LEU A 283 8.23 8.22 0.38
N PHE A 284 7.12 8.63 0.97
CA PHE A 284 5.90 7.83 1.02
C PHE A 284 4.93 8.27 -0.08
N LEU A 285 4.67 7.36 -1.02
CA LEU A 285 4.07 7.64 -2.33
C LEU A 285 2.53 7.64 -2.35
N GLY A 286 1.91 7.94 -1.20
CA GLY A 286 0.46 8.02 -1.03
C GLY A 286 -0.18 6.72 -0.52
N ASP A 287 -1.51 6.74 -0.37
CA ASP A 287 -2.30 5.73 0.35
C ASP A 287 -1.83 5.54 1.81
N PHE A 288 -1.55 6.65 2.49
CA PHE A 288 -1.20 6.69 3.90
C PHE A 288 -2.40 6.31 4.76
N ILE A 289 -3.58 6.77 4.35
CA ILE A 289 -4.87 6.30 4.86
C ILE A 289 -5.60 5.50 3.80
N TYR A 290 -6.61 4.76 4.23
CA TYR A 290 -7.62 4.18 3.37
C TYR A 290 -9.00 4.57 3.88
N ILE A 291 -9.63 5.56 3.26
CA ILE A 291 -10.95 6.05 3.67
C ILE A 291 -12.08 5.06 3.35
N ASP A 292 -11.90 4.23 2.34
CA ASP A 292 -12.94 3.41 1.70
C ASP A 292 -12.86 1.92 2.02
N VAL A 293 -11.70 1.40 2.44
CA VAL A 293 -11.52 -0.02 2.80
C VAL A 293 -11.17 -0.25 4.28
N PRO A 294 -11.78 -1.26 4.93
CA PRO A 294 -12.80 -2.16 4.40
C PRO A 294 -14.21 -1.55 4.37
N HIS A 295 -14.41 -0.35 4.91
CA HIS A 295 -15.72 0.28 4.93
C HIS A 295 -15.57 1.80 5.07
N GLN A 296 -16.21 2.54 4.16
CA GLN A 296 -16.30 3.98 4.24
C GLN A 296 -17.41 4.39 5.22
N PHE A 297 -17.02 4.99 6.35
CA PHE A 297 -17.99 5.47 7.35
C PHE A 297 -18.66 6.79 6.95
N GLY A 298 -18.03 7.59 6.08
CA GLY A 298 -18.59 8.82 5.54
C GLY A 298 -17.54 9.65 4.78
N THR A 299 -17.98 10.79 4.25
CA THR A 299 -17.18 11.71 3.41
C THR A 299 -17.00 13.10 4.02
N ALA A 300 -17.51 13.35 5.23
CA ALA A 300 -17.22 14.60 5.94
C ALA A 300 -15.75 14.66 6.42
N ILE A 301 -15.18 15.87 6.55
CA ILE A 301 -13.81 16.14 7.01
C ILE A 301 -13.40 15.29 8.23
N LYS A 302 -14.31 15.16 9.21
CA LYS A 302 -14.08 14.35 10.42
C LYS A 302 -13.69 12.90 10.10
N HIS A 303 -14.31 12.26 9.11
CA HIS A 303 -14.02 10.87 8.79
C HIS A 303 -12.60 10.69 8.23
N TYR A 304 -12.13 11.62 7.41
CA TYR A 304 -10.75 11.64 6.94
C TYR A 304 -9.78 11.84 8.09
N ARG A 305 -10.03 12.82 8.97
CA ARG A 305 -9.24 13.06 10.19
C ARG A 305 -9.15 11.83 11.08
N ASP A 306 -10.27 11.13 11.30
CA ASP A 306 -10.31 9.89 12.07
C ASP A 306 -9.34 8.84 11.48
N GLU A 307 -9.24 8.69 10.16
CA GLU A 307 -8.29 7.74 9.54
C GLU A 307 -6.83 8.16 9.72
N TYR A 308 -6.49 9.45 9.59
CA TYR A 308 -5.13 9.94 9.89
C TYR A 308 -4.75 9.66 11.36
N GLN A 309 -5.67 9.97 12.28
CA GLN A 309 -5.45 9.72 13.70
C GLN A 309 -5.28 8.22 13.98
N LYS A 310 -6.03 7.32 13.34
CA LYS A 310 -5.86 5.87 13.49
C LYS A 310 -4.47 5.41 13.05
N VAL A 311 -3.98 5.90 11.92
CA VAL A 311 -2.65 5.55 11.41
C VAL A 311 -1.56 6.07 12.35
N TYR A 312 -1.63 7.33 12.80
CA TYR A 312 -0.66 7.89 13.75
C TYR A 312 -0.78 7.33 15.18
N SER A 313 -1.94 6.80 15.58
CA SER A 313 -2.14 6.09 16.85
C SER A 313 -1.51 4.69 16.87
N SER A 314 -0.91 4.24 15.77
CA SER A 314 -0.30 2.93 15.69
C SER A 314 0.88 2.80 16.66
N PRO A 315 0.92 1.76 17.51
CA PRO A 315 2.08 1.53 18.37
C PRO A 315 3.34 1.19 17.56
N SER A 316 3.20 0.80 16.28
CA SER A 316 4.31 0.40 15.42
C SER A 316 5.29 1.55 15.13
N TRP A 317 4.88 2.81 15.26
CA TRP A 317 5.73 3.99 15.08
C TRP A 317 6.91 4.06 16.06
N HIS A 318 6.74 3.50 17.26
CA HIS A 318 7.65 3.68 18.39
C HIS A 318 8.53 2.45 18.67
N ILE A 319 8.54 1.46 17.78
CA ILE A 319 9.31 0.23 18.02
C ILE A 319 10.71 0.26 17.39
N GLY A 320 11.62 -0.50 18.00
CA GLY A 320 13.00 -0.65 17.54
C GLY A 320 13.97 0.32 18.19
N LYS A 321 15.26 0.18 17.87
CA LYS A 321 16.30 1.08 18.38
C LYS A 321 16.22 2.48 17.75
N ASN A 322 15.85 2.51 16.47
CA ASN A 322 15.59 3.72 15.70
C ASN A 322 14.10 3.69 15.32
N PRO A 323 13.21 4.32 16.13
CA PRO A 323 11.79 4.37 15.84
C PRO A 323 11.50 5.04 14.48
N ALA A 324 10.54 4.49 13.74
CA ALA A 324 10.17 5.02 12.42
C ALA A 324 9.58 6.44 12.47
N ILE A 325 9.06 6.87 13.63
CA ILE A 325 8.54 8.22 13.84
C ILE A 325 9.62 9.30 13.82
N ASN A 326 10.89 8.93 14.08
CA ASN A 326 12.04 9.83 14.05
C ASN A 326 12.67 9.95 12.65
N LEU A 327 12.37 9.00 11.75
CA LEU A 327 12.74 9.14 10.35
C LEU A 327 11.92 10.30 9.78
N PRO A 328 12.49 11.24 9.00
CA PRO A 328 11.72 12.21 8.24
C PRO A 328 10.80 11.52 7.23
N TRP A 329 9.49 11.80 7.23
CA TRP A 329 8.56 11.32 6.20
C TRP A 329 8.10 12.46 5.30
N ILE A 330 8.41 12.33 4.01
CA ILE A 330 7.96 13.19 2.91
C ILE A 330 6.82 12.46 2.21
N HIS A 331 5.67 13.11 2.09
CA HIS A 331 4.45 12.49 1.60
C HIS A 331 4.01 13.07 0.26
N MET A 332 3.36 12.26 -0.55
CA MET A 332 2.54 12.72 -1.68
C MET A 332 1.10 12.22 -1.53
N LEU A 333 0.20 12.71 -2.38
CA LEU A 333 -1.22 12.38 -2.39
C LEU A 333 -1.46 11.22 -3.35
N ASP A 334 -2.31 10.27 -2.97
CA ASP A 334 -2.92 9.29 -3.87
C ASP A 334 -4.44 9.22 -3.67
N ASP A 335 -5.12 8.28 -4.32
CA ASP A 335 -6.58 8.23 -4.37
C ASP A 335 -7.22 7.85 -3.05
N HIS A 336 -6.63 6.95 -2.25
CA HIS A 336 -7.27 6.54 -0.99
C HIS A 336 -7.23 7.58 0.13
N GLU A 337 -6.49 8.68 -0.06
CA GLU A 337 -6.69 9.92 0.71
C GLU A 337 -8.02 10.63 0.40
N ILE A 338 -8.63 10.36 -0.76
CA ILE A 338 -9.85 11.01 -1.28
C ILE A 338 -10.99 10.00 -1.43
N GLN A 339 -10.86 9.10 -2.41
CA GLN A 339 -11.74 8.01 -2.79
C GLN A 339 -11.04 7.20 -3.90
N ASN A 340 -11.12 5.87 -3.86
CA ASN A 340 -10.57 4.96 -4.89
C ASN A 340 -10.77 5.48 -6.33
N ASP A 341 -9.69 5.48 -7.12
CA ASP A 341 -9.60 5.92 -8.51
C ASP A 341 -10.04 7.39 -8.78
N TRP A 342 -9.89 8.30 -7.81
CA TRP A 342 -10.38 9.70 -7.90
C TRP A 342 -9.85 10.49 -9.12
N HIS A 343 -10.73 10.96 -10.00
CA HIS A 343 -10.37 11.78 -11.18
C HIS A 343 -11.35 12.92 -11.49
N ASP A 344 -12.15 13.32 -10.50
CA ASP A 344 -13.25 14.30 -10.67
C ASP A 344 -12.86 15.75 -10.29
N GLY A 345 -11.56 16.02 -10.17
CA GLY A 345 -10.99 17.35 -9.94
C GLY A 345 -10.95 17.78 -8.48
N ASN A 346 -10.66 19.07 -8.23
CA ASN A 346 -10.35 19.57 -6.89
C ASN A 346 -11.47 20.38 -6.20
N VAL A 347 -12.62 20.50 -6.86
CA VAL A 347 -13.81 21.21 -6.34
C VAL A 347 -15.00 20.29 -6.13
N THR A 348 -14.94 19.07 -6.66
CA THR A 348 -16.01 18.08 -6.59
C THR A 348 -15.91 17.30 -5.28
N GLU A 349 -17.05 17.07 -4.62
CA GLU A 349 -17.09 16.21 -3.43
C GLU A 349 -16.64 14.77 -3.76
N PRO A 350 -15.83 14.11 -2.91
CA PRO A 350 -15.47 14.53 -1.55
C PRO A 350 -14.12 15.24 -1.43
N TYR A 351 -13.49 15.71 -2.53
CA TYR A 351 -12.14 16.27 -2.50
C TYR A 351 -11.95 17.41 -1.48
N PRO A 352 -12.83 18.43 -1.37
CA PRO A 352 -12.63 19.50 -0.40
C PRO A 352 -12.54 19.01 1.05
N ALA A 353 -13.29 17.95 1.38
CA ALA A 353 -13.24 17.34 2.71
C ALA A 353 -12.00 16.47 2.93
N ALA A 354 -11.54 15.80 1.87
CA ALA A 354 -10.38 14.92 1.87
C ALA A 354 -9.05 15.68 1.98
N ILE A 355 -8.91 16.77 1.22
CA ILE A 355 -7.64 17.48 1.09
C ILE A 355 -7.27 18.30 2.34
N ASP A 356 -8.27 18.70 3.14
CA ASP A 356 -8.08 19.47 4.38
C ASP A 356 -7.13 18.77 5.37
N PRO A 357 -7.41 17.54 5.85
CA PRO A 357 -6.48 16.83 6.71
C PRO A 357 -5.16 16.48 6.02
N TYR A 358 -5.16 16.18 4.72
CA TYR A 358 -3.90 15.97 3.98
C TYR A 358 -2.99 17.21 4.05
N HIS A 359 -3.55 18.41 3.92
CA HIS A 359 -2.78 19.65 4.06
C HIS A 359 -2.19 19.81 5.47
N HIS A 360 -2.99 19.56 6.50
CA HIS A 360 -2.60 19.71 7.88
C HIS A 360 -1.57 18.66 8.34
N TYR A 361 -1.80 17.40 8.01
CA TYR A 361 -0.94 16.28 8.44
C TYR A 361 0.31 16.11 7.57
N HIS A 362 0.26 16.40 6.27
CA HIS A 362 1.37 16.08 5.36
C HIS A 362 1.96 17.33 4.72
N VAL A 363 1.19 18.13 3.97
CA VAL A 363 1.73 19.25 3.18
C VAL A 363 2.41 20.30 4.06
N SER A 364 1.87 20.57 5.24
CA SER A 364 2.39 21.56 6.20
C SER A 364 3.86 21.34 6.55
N VAL A 365 4.31 20.08 6.58
CA VAL A 365 5.68 19.68 6.95
C VAL A 365 6.47 19.00 5.83
N ASN A 366 5.93 18.94 4.62
CA ASN A 366 6.67 18.58 3.42
C ASN A 366 7.72 19.66 3.05
N PRO A 367 8.65 19.35 2.12
CA PRO A 367 9.54 20.35 1.56
C PRO A 367 8.79 21.59 1.04
N PRO A 368 9.46 22.76 0.93
CA PRO A 368 8.85 23.94 0.32
C PRO A 368 8.28 23.63 -1.07
N ARG A 369 7.14 24.24 -1.38
CA ARG A 369 6.46 24.09 -2.67
C ARG A 369 7.39 24.46 -3.83
N ALA A 370 7.14 23.87 -5.00
CA ALA A 370 7.90 24.16 -6.19
C ALA A 370 7.81 25.66 -6.52
N LYS A 371 8.95 26.33 -6.68
CA LYS A 371 9.02 27.72 -7.12
C LYS A 371 8.76 27.76 -8.63
N SER A 372 7.49 27.73 -9.02
CA SER A 372 7.06 27.75 -10.43
C SER A 372 6.13 28.94 -10.69
N PRO A 373 6.30 29.67 -11.81
CA PRO A 373 5.40 30.75 -12.19
C PRO A 373 3.99 30.25 -12.56
N HIS A 374 3.82 28.93 -12.72
CA HIS A 374 2.54 28.30 -13.07
C HIS A 374 1.73 27.88 -11.83
N ALA A 375 2.37 27.79 -10.67
CA ALA A 375 1.75 27.32 -9.44
C ALA A 375 0.95 28.43 -8.75
N ILE A 376 -0.28 28.14 -8.32
CA ILE A 376 -1.04 29.01 -7.41
C ILE A 376 -0.78 28.54 -5.99
N GLU A 377 -0.27 29.44 -5.13
CA GLU A 377 0.23 29.08 -3.79
C GLU A 377 -0.79 28.27 -2.98
N GLN A 378 -2.07 28.65 -2.97
CA GLN A 378 -3.08 28.05 -2.11
C GLN A 378 -3.44 26.60 -2.50
N ASN A 379 -3.29 26.21 -3.78
CA ASN A 379 -3.76 24.92 -4.29
C ASN A 379 -2.63 23.97 -4.73
N THR A 380 -1.38 24.31 -4.42
CA THR A 380 -0.23 23.52 -4.87
C THR A 380 0.22 22.54 -3.78
N THR A 381 0.06 21.26 -4.08
CA THR A 381 0.46 20.09 -3.29
C THR A 381 1.75 19.45 -3.81
N TYR A 382 2.06 19.62 -5.10
CA TYR A 382 3.32 19.19 -5.70
C TYR A 382 4.48 20.11 -5.31
N PHE A 383 5.69 19.55 -5.25
CA PHE A 383 6.87 20.30 -4.81
C PHE A 383 8.16 19.73 -5.37
N SER A 384 9.24 20.51 -5.24
CA SER A 384 10.57 20.11 -5.68
C SER A 384 11.61 20.54 -4.67
N PHE A 385 12.64 19.73 -4.47
CA PHE A 385 13.74 20.05 -3.56
C PHE A 385 15.03 19.34 -4.00
N THR A 386 16.17 19.78 -3.47
CA THR A 386 17.48 19.19 -3.77
C THR A 386 18.09 18.61 -2.51
N ARG A 387 18.63 17.40 -2.62
CA ARG A 387 19.48 16.72 -1.64
C ARG A 387 20.64 16.09 -2.37
N GLY A 388 21.78 16.78 -2.39
CA GLY A 388 22.97 16.27 -3.07
C GLY A 388 23.19 14.78 -2.73
N PRO A 389 23.44 13.92 -3.74
CA PRO A 389 23.73 14.23 -5.15
C PRO A 389 22.49 14.23 -6.08
N ALA A 390 21.28 14.39 -5.55
CA ALA A 390 20.02 14.28 -6.28
C ALA A 390 19.07 15.49 -6.14
N SER A 391 18.25 15.73 -7.15
CA SER A 391 17.09 16.61 -7.10
C SER A 391 15.81 15.80 -7.23
N PHE A 392 14.72 16.33 -6.66
CA PHE A 392 13.44 15.65 -6.53
C PHE A 392 12.31 16.53 -7.06
N PHE A 393 11.38 15.93 -7.80
CA PHE A 393 10.09 16.51 -8.12
C PHE A 393 8.99 15.52 -7.73
N ILE A 394 8.14 15.91 -6.79
CA ILE A 394 7.07 15.07 -6.25
C ILE A 394 5.76 15.52 -6.87
N LEU A 395 5.09 14.60 -7.57
CA LEU A 395 3.86 14.89 -8.30
C LEU A 395 2.63 14.93 -7.39
N ASP A 396 1.53 15.34 -8.00
CA ASP A 396 0.16 15.17 -7.54
C ASP A 396 -0.57 14.62 -8.74
N SER A 397 -0.90 13.34 -8.70
CA SER A 397 -1.51 12.62 -9.82
C SER A 397 -3.02 12.46 -9.63
N ARG A 398 -3.65 13.21 -8.70
CA ARG A 398 -5.08 13.04 -8.34
C ARG A 398 -5.87 14.32 -8.40
N THR A 399 -5.32 15.44 -7.93
CA THR A 399 -6.04 16.72 -7.79
C THR A 399 -6.55 17.27 -9.13
N TYR A 400 -5.75 17.14 -10.19
CA TYR A 400 -6.00 17.83 -11.46
C TYR A 400 -6.22 16.90 -12.65
N ARG A 401 -6.13 15.58 -12.46
CA ARG A 401 -6.34 14.65 -13.55
C ARG A 401 -7.80 14.67 -14.02
N SER A 402 -7.98 14.49 -15.31
CA SER A 402 -9.30 14.33 -15.95
C SER A 402 -9.66 12.86 -16.10
N PRO A 403 -10.87 12.49 -16.57
CA PRO A 403 -11.18 11.11 -16.93
C PRO A 403 -10.13 10.50 -17.89
N PRO A 404 -9.73 9.23 -17.71
CA PRO A 404 -8.68 8.58 -18.50
C PRO A 404 -9.16 8.15 -19.89
N GLY A 405 -8.22 7.87 -20.79
CA GLY A 405 -8.48 7.26 -22.11
C GLY A 405 -9.07 8.18 -23.17
N LEU A 406 -9.25 9.47 -22.89
CA LEU A 406 -9.70 10.47 -23.86
C LEU A 406 -8.51 11.13 -24.56
N ASP A 407 -8.77 11.68 -25.75
CA ASP A 407 -7.74 12.33 -26.56
C ASP A 407 -7.09 13.55 -25.88
N ASN A 408 -7.82 14.19 -24.97
CA ASN A 408 -7.41 15.34 -24.18
C ASN A 408 -7.26 15.00 -22.68
N SER A 409 -7.18 13.70 -22.32
CA SER A 409 -6.95 13.30 -20.94
C SER A 409 -5.63 13.86 -20.43
N THR A 410 -5.65 14.43 -19.24
CA THR A 410 -4.48 14.96 -18.54
C THR A 410 -4.33 14.31 -17.17
N MET A 411 -3.10 14.00 -16.78
CA MET A 411 -2.78 13.47 -15.44
C MET A 411 -2.47 14.62 -14.47
N LEU A 412 -1.68 15.60 -14.90
CA LEU A 412 -1.17 16.65 -14.02
C LEU A 412 -1.96 17.96 -14.12
N GLY A 413 -2.76 18.13 -15.17
CA GLY A 413 -3.29 19.43 -15.54
C GLY A 413 -2.18 20.39 -16.02
N TYR A 414 -2.59 21.52 -16.60
CA TYR A 414 -1.68 22.42 -17.32
C TYR A 414 -0.55 23.00 -16.44
N ALA A 415 -0.89 23.50 -15.25
CA ALA A 415 0.06 24.22 -14.40
C ALA A 415 1.21 23.33 -13.90
N GLN A 416 0.88 22.12 -13.46
CA GLN A 416 1.86 21.17 -12.97
C GLN A 416 2.65 20.52 -14.11
N LEU A 417 1.99 20.20 -15.24
CA LEU A 417 2.68 19.70 -16.43
C LEU A 417 3.78 20.69 -16.87
N GLN A 418 3.47 21.99 -16.94
CA GLN A 418 4.48 22.99 -17.30
C GLN A 418 5.57 23.11 -16.24
N SER A 419 5.22 23.09 -14.95
CA SER A 419 6.19 23.10 -13.85
C SER A 419 7.16 21.91 -13.92
N LEU A 420 6.66 20.73 -14.30
CA LEU A 420 7.47 19.52 -14.46
C LEU A 420 8.36 19.61 -15.70
N LEU A 421 7.87 20.12 -16.83
CA LEU A 421 8.66 20.33 -18.04
C LEU A 421 9.80 21.33 -17.81
N ASP A 422 9.54 22.41 -17.06
CA ASP A 422 10.55 23.38 -16.65
C ASP A 422 11.60 22.72 -15.75
N TYR A 423 11.17 21.93 -14.75
CA TYR A 423 12.07 21.17 -13.89
C TYR A 423 12.94 20.17 -14.67
N ILE A 424 12.36 19.41 -15.60
CA ILE A 424 13.09 18.42 -16.41
C ILE A 424 14.16 19.09 -17.27
N SER A 425 13.83 20.25 -17.87
CA SER A 425 14.74 20.98 -18.76
C SER A 425 15.76 21.88 -18.06
N CYS A 426 15.55 22.17 -16.77
CA CYS A 426 16.46 23.00 -15.97
C CYS A 426 17.78 22.27 -15.64
N PRO A 427 18.95 22.83 -15.98
CA PRO A 427 20.25 22.30 -15.53
C PRO A 427 20.35 22.26 -14.01
N GLU A 428 20.87 21.17 -13.47
CA GLU A 428 21.02 21.01 -12.02
C GLU A 428 22.22 21.78 -11.44
N PRO A 429 22.19 22.16 -10.14
CA PRO A 429 23.34 22.73 -9.46
C PRO A 429 24.56 21.80 -9.48
N VAL A 430 25.75 22.39 -9.27
CA VAL A 430 27.00 21.63 -9.17
C VAL A 430 26.89 20.58 -8.06
N GLY A 431 27.31 19.35 -8.36
CA GLY A 431 27.25 18.21 -7.43
C GLY A 431 25.96 17.40 -7.49
N VAL A 432 24.94 17.84 -8.25
CA VAL A 432 23.74 17.05 -8.50
C VAL A 432 23.88 16.31 -9.84
N LYS A 433 23.64 15.01 -9.80
CA LYS A 433 23.82 14.07 -10.92
C LYS A 433 22.52 13.37 -11.32
N TRP A 434 21.56 13.32 -10.39
CA TRP A 434 20.32 12.57 -10.56
C TRP A 434 19.10 13.47 -10.40
N LYS A 435 18.14 13.33 -11.30
CA LYS A 435 16.79 13.87 -11.14
C LYS A 435 15.85 12.70 -10.82
N LEU A 436 15.18 12.75 -9.68
CA LEU A 436 14.18 11.77 -9.30
C LEU A 436 12.79 12.41 -9.40
N ILE A 437 11.88 11.76 -10.11
CA ILE A 437 10.49 12.19 -10.24
C ILE A 437 9.61 11.12 -9.62
N SER A 438 8.72 11.51 -8.74
CA SER A 438 7.87 10.56 -8.01
C SER A 438 6.40 10.77 -8.32
N SER A 439 5.74 9.70 -8.75
CA SER A 439 4.31 9.64 -9.08
C SER A 439 3.63 8.69 -8.10
N SER A 440 2.38 8.96 -7.69
CA SER A 440 1.67 8.03 -6.81
C SER A 440 1.36 6.72 -7.55
N VAL A 441 0.91 6.84 -8.80
CA VAL A 441 0.68 5.73 -9.75
C VAL A 441 1.84 5.52 -10.73
N PRO A 442 2.05 4.29 -11.23
CA PRO A 442 3.16 3.96 -12.14
C PRO A 442 3.00 4.57 -13.55
N PHE A 443 4.15 4.96 -14.13
CA PHE A 443 4.31 5.42 -15.50
C PHE A 443 4.12 4.29 -16.51
N THR A 444 4.49 3.05 -16.17
CA THR A 444 4.39 1.94 -17.11
C THR A 444 2.96 1.55 -17.45
N LYS A 445 2.72 1.23 -18.73
CA LYS A 445 1.47 0.66 -19.26
C LYS A 445 1.38 -0.86 -19.11
N ASN A 446 2.39 -1.52 -18.54
CA ASN A 446 2.43 -2.98 -18.38
C ASN A 446 1.51 -3.50 -17.26
N TRP A 447 0.86 -2.63 -16.50
CA TRP A 447 -0.21 -3.01 -15.57
C TRP A 447 -1.53 -3.15 -16.33
N HIS A 448 -2.05 -4.37 -16.46
CA HIS A 448 -3.26 -4.68 -17.26
C HIS A 448 -4.54 -4.77 -16.42
N ILE A 449 -4.43 -4.55 -15.11
CA ILE A 449 -5.57 -4.39 -14.20
C ILE A 449 -5.49 -2.97 -13.66
N GLY A 450 -6.55 -2.17 -13.81
CA GLY A 450 -6.52 -0.76 -13.38
C GLY A 450 -5.69 0.17 -14.27
N THR A 451 -5.40 -0.22 -15.52
CA THR A 451 -4.59 0.57 -16.47
C THR A 451 -5.10 2.00 -16.65
N SER A 452 -6.42 2.19 -16.61
CA SER A 452 -7.05 3.51 -16.71
C SER A 452 -6.71 4.43 -15.54
N ASP A 453 -6.39 3.88 -14.37
CA ASP A 453 -6.04 4.67 -13.19
C ASP A 453 -4.58 5.13 -13.21
N THR A 454 -3.69 4.37 -13.86
CA THR A 454 -2.26 4.68 -13.99
C THR A 454 -1.96 5.58 -15.18
N TRP A 455 -0.70 5.93 -15.41
CA TRP A 455 -0.28 6.64 -16.62
C TRP A 455 -0.56 5.86 -17.92
N GLY A 456 -0.88 4.56 -17.83
CA GLY A 456 -1.42 3.77 -18.94
C GLY A 456 -2.74 4.33 -19.50
N GLY A 457 -3.51 5.07 -18.70
CA GLY A 457 -4.70 5.81 -19.12
C GLY A 457 -4.42 7.18 -19.74
N TYR A 458 -3.17 7.68 -19.70
CA TYR A 458 -2.79 9.04 -20.06
C TYR A 458 -1.58 9.06 -21.02
N LEU A 459 -1.57 8.13 -22.00
CA LEU A 459 -0.40 7.87 -22.84
C LEU A 459 0.12 9.09 -23.63
N LYS A 460 -0.75 10.04 -23.99
CA LYS A 460 -0.31 11.26 -24.71
C LYS A 460 0.51 12.20 -23.83
N GLU A 461 0.02 12.50 -22.63
CA GLU A 461 0.78 13.33 -21.68
C GLU A 461 2.04 12.61 -21.19
N ARG A 462 1.93 11.29 -20.97
CA ARG A 462 3.07 10.42 -20.69
C ARG A 462 4.16 10.54 -21.76
N GLN A 463 3.79 10.50 -23.04
CA GLN A 463 4.73 10.63 -24.16
C GLN A 463 5.44 11.99 -24.15
N VAL A 464 4.70 13.09 -23.89
CA VAL A 464 5.28 14.43 -23.77
C VAL A 464 6.37 14.47 -22.69
N LEU A 465 6.12 13.84 -21.55
CA LEU A 465 7.08 13.77 -20.45
C LEU A 465 8.28 12.87 -20.77
N LEU A 466 8.07 11.69 -21.35
CA LEU A 466 9.15 10.80 -21.79
C LEU A 466 10.08 11.48 -22.80
N GLU A 467 9.53 12.19 -23.78
CA GLU A 467 10.33 12.95 -24.75
C GLU A 467 11.15 14.08 -24.10
N ALA A 468 10.57 14.77 -23.11
CA ALA A 468 11.28 15.78 -22.35
C ALA A 468 12.43 15.16 -21.54
N MET A 469 12.19 14.02 -20.89
CA MET A 469 13.18 13.31 -20.09
C MET A 469 14.32 12.74 -20.95
N TRP A 470 14.02 12.05 -22.06
CA TRP A 470 15.04 11.56 -23.00
C TRP A 470 15.87 12.69 -23.62
N ARG A 471 15.27 13.87 -23.82
CA ARG A 471 16.02 15.06 -24.25
C ARG A 471 16.95 15.54 -23.14
N ALA A 472 16.43 15.71 -21.93
CA ALA A 472 17.18 16.20 -20.78
C ALA A 472 18.38 15.31 -20.44
N GLU A 473 18.21 13.98 -20.42
CA GLU A 473 19.30 13.02 -20.20
C GLU A 473 20.48 13.24 -21.18
N ARG A 474 20.18 13.44 -22.47
CA ARG A 474 21.19 13.68 -23.51
C ARG A 474 21.88 15.04 -23.40
N THR A 475 21.14 16.08 -23.01
CA THR A 475 21.62 17.47 -23.10
C THR A 475 22.19 18.03 -21.80
N LEU A 476 21.67 17.59 -20.65
CA LEU A 476 21.99 18.16 -19.35
C LEU A 476 23.10 17.40 -18.61
N GLY A 477 23.37 16.16 -19.01
CA GLY A 477 24.32 15.31 -18.29
C GLY A 477 23.85 15.07 -16.86
N THR A 478 22.59 14.64 -16.72
CA THR A 478 21.95 14.17 -15.49
C THR A 478 21.09 12.96 -15.85
N ARG A 479 21.09 11.91 -15.03
CA ARG A 479 20.24 10.72 -15.26
C ARG A 479 18.91 10.85 -14.52
N ILE A 480 17.82 10.40 -15.13
CA ILE A 480 16.46 10.56 -14.59
C ILE A 480 15.90 9.21 -14.16
N VAL A 481 15.34 9.15 -12.95
CA VAL A 481 14.70 7.95 -12.38
C VAL A 481 13.29 8.29 -11.90
N LEU A 482 12.35 7.39 -12.18
CA LEU A 482 10.97 7.47 -11.72
C LEU A 482 10.76 6.54 -10.52
N LEU A 483 9.99 6.99 -9.54
CA LEU A 483 9.54 6.20 -8.39
C LEU A 483 8.01 6.22 -8.33
N SER A 484 7.38 5.06 -8.08
CA SER A 484 5.93 4.96 -8.00
C SER A 484 5.39 3.95 -6.97
N GLY A 485 4.10 4.06 -6.64
CA GLY A 485 3.37 3.23 -5.67
C GLY A 485 2.11 2.56 -6.23
N ASP A 486 0.99 2.64 -5.49
CA ASP A 486 -0.38 2.16 -5.81
C ASP A 486 -0.56 0.63 -5.95
N ARG A 487 0.25 -0.03 -6.76
CA ARG A 487 -0.06 -1.37 -7.31
C ARG A 487 -0.04 -2.55 -6.36
N HIS A 488 0.38 -2.35 -5.11
CA HIS A 488 0.55 -3.41 -4.08
C HIS A 488 1.51 -4.54 -4.50
N GLU A 489 2.35 -4.27 -5.48
CA GLU A 489 3.27 -5.19 -6.13
C GLU A 489 4.57 -4.43 -6.43
N PHE A 490 5.65 -5.15 -6.76
CA PHE A 490 6.88 -4.51 -7.22
C PHE A 490 7.12 -4.76 -8.70
N ALA A 491 7.44 -3.71 -9.45
CA ALA A 491 7.99 -3.81 -10.79
C ALA A 491 9.11 -2.79 -11.02
N ALA A 492 10.14 -3.19 -11.75
CA ALA A 492 11.13 -2.29 -12.32
C ALA A 492 10.97 -2.31 -13.85
N THR A 493 10.83 -1.14 -14.46
CA THR A 493 10.56 -0.97 -15.89
C THR A 493 11.53 0.04 -16.49
N LYS A 494 11.97 -0.21 -17.71
CA LYS A 494 12.76 0.71 -18.52
C LYS A 494 11.90 1.25 -19.66
N PHE A 495 12.05 2.54 -19.95
CA PHE A 495 11.45 3.23 -21.09
C PHE A 495 12.57 3.61 -22.06
N PRO A 496 12.91 2.74 -23.04
CA PRO A 496 14.01 2.96 -23.96
C PRO A 496 13.77 4.22 -24.81
N ASN A 497 14.83 4.96 -25.11
CA ASN A 497 14.73 6.07 -26.05
C ASN A 497 14.55 5.53 -27.49
N PRO A 498 13.44 5.83 -28.19
CA PRO A 498 13.23 5.32 -29.54
C PRO A 498 14.30 5.77 -30.54
N ALA A 499 14.91 6.94 -30.31
CA ALA A 499 15.95 7.49 -31.18
C ALA A 499 17.27 6.71 -31.14
N THR A 500 17.46 5.82 -30.16
CA THR A 500 18.67 5.00 -30.04
C THR A 500 18.47 3.55 -30.45
N GLN A 501 17.25 3.13 -30.79
CA GLN A 501 16.99 1.80 -31.33
C GLN A 501 17.74 1.60 -32.68
N PRO A 502 18.52 0.52 -32.85
CA PRO A 502 19.23 0.29 -34.11
C PRO A 502 18.23 0.05 -35.23
N SER A 503 18.38 0.77 -36.34
CA SER A 503 17.50 0.64 -37.53
C SER A 503 17.61 -0.72 -38.25
N ASN A 504 18.53 -1.59 -37.84
CA ASN A 504 18.72 -2.94 -38.36
C ASN A 504 19.14 -3.91 -37.23
N PRO A 505 18.39 -5.00 -36.97
CA PRO A 505 18.68 -5.95 -35.88
C PRO A 505 19.92 -6.83 -36.12
N THR A 506 20.58 -6.74 -37.28
CA THR A 506 21.78 -7.52 -37.65
C THR A 506 23.09 -6.73 -37.58
N SER A 507 23.04 -5.45 -37.22
CA SER A 507 24.22 -4.60 -37.03
C SER A 507 24.81 -4.83 -35.63
N SER A 508 26.04 -5.32 -35.55
CA SER A 508 26.81 -5.53 -34.31
C SER A 508 27.23 -4.22 -33.60
N SER A 509 26.59 -3.09 -33.92
CA SER A 509 26.78 -1.79 -33.25
C SER A 509 25.90 -1.68 -31.99
N ILE A 510 25.68 -2.81 -31.33
CA ILE A 510 24.67 -3.03 -30.27
C ILE A 510 24.98 -2.20 -29.01
N SER A 511 26.25 -1.86 -28.76
CA SER A 511 26.69 -1.28 -27.49
C SER A 511 26.28 0.18 -27.23
N LYS A 512 25.79 0.94 -28.23
CA LYS A 512 25.47 2.38 -28.06
C LYS A 512 24.04 2.68 -27.63
N ALA A 513 23.13 1.73 -27.82
CA ALA A 513 21.70 1.88 -27.56
C ALA A 513 21.27 1.38 -26.18
N GLU A 514 22.03 0.43 -25.62
CA GLU A 514 21.59 -0.40 -24.52
C GLU A 514 21.41 0.37 -23.22
N GLY A 515 22.10 1.48 -22.96
CA GLY A 515 21.94 2.22 -21.70
C GLY A 515 21.05 3.46 -21.74
N GLN A 516 20.45 3.78 -22.89
CA GLN A 516 19.61 4.97 -23.04
C GLN A 516 18.15 4.67 -22.71
N GLY A 517 17.60 5.39 -21.73
CA GLY A 517 16.20 5.26 -21.34
C GLY A 517 15.96 5.68 -19.90
N ILE A 518 14.68 5.87 -19.58
CA ILE A 518 14.23 6.23 -18.22
C ILE A 518 13.92 4.96 -17.44
N TYR A 519 14.25 4.92 -16.16
CA TYR A 519 14.04 3.75 -15.30
C TYR A 519 12.98 4.07 -14.24
N GLU A 520 11.98 3.22 -14.09
CA GLU A 520 10.96 3.29 -13.04
C GLU A 520 11.13 2.15 -12.06
N PHE A 521 11.02 2.48 -10.77
CA PHE A 521 10.85 1.51 -9.69
C PHE A 521 9.49 1.75 -9.01
N CYS A 522 8.55 0.84 -9.24
CA CYS A 522 7.25 0.81 -8.61
C CYS A 522 7.31 -0.13 -7.40
N VAL A 523 7.03 0.36 -6.19
CA VAL A 523 7.06 -0.45 -4.98
C VAL A 523 5.92 -0.15 -4.01
N GLY A 524 5.27 -1.24 -3.61
CA GLY A 524 4.31 -1.26 -2.53
C GLY A 524 3.84 -2.70 -2.26
N PRO A 525 3.02 -2.90 -1.23
CA PRO A 525 2.66 -1.91 -0.23
C PRO A 525 3.62 -1.96 0.97
N LEU A 526 3.65 -0.91 1.78
CA LEU A 526 4.30 -0.95 3.09
C LEU A 526 3.58 -1.96 3.98
N SER A 527 2.25 -1.94 4.01
CA SER A 527 1.46 -2.87 4.82
C SER A 527 0.05 -3.07 4.25
N GLN A 528 -0.10 -3.91 3.22
CA GLN A 528 -1.40 -4.19 2.60
C GLN A 528 -1.36 -5.53 1.87
N PHE A 529 -2.38 -5.83 1.07
CA PHE A 529 -2.42 -7.03 0.24
C PHE A 529 -1.44 -7.00 -0.94
N TYR A 530 -1.44 -8.08 -1.72
CA TYR A 530 -0.88 -8.13 -3.06
C TYR A 530 -1.77 -9.06 -3.89
N LEU A 531 -1.77 -8.91 -5.21
CA LEU A 531 -2.67 -9.67 -6.07
C LEU A 531 -2.20 -11.14 -6.25
N PRO A 532 -3.13 -12.13 -6.29
CA PRO A 532 -2.80 -13.53 -6.60
C PRO A 532 -2.12 -13.71 -7.94
N SER A 533 -2.74 -13.10 -8.93
CA SER A 533 -2.49 -13.31 -10.33
C SER A 533 -1.64 -12.17 -10.83
N SER A 534 -0.72 -12.49 -11.74
CA SER A 534 0.11 -11.51 -12.41
C SER A 534 -0.78 -10.43 -13.03
N SER A 535 -0.70 -9.21 -12.52
CA SER A 535 -1.38 -8.04 -13.08
C SER A 535 -0.48 -7.28 -14.06
N TYR A 536 0.81 -7.64 -14.08
CA TYR A 536 1.86 -7.02 -14.87
C TYR A 536 2.38 -7.96 -15.96
N TYR A 537 2.46 -7.48 -17.21
CA TYR A 537 3.20 -8.14 -18.29
C TYR A 537 3.52 -7.17 -19.44
N GLN A 538 4.68 -7.36 -20.07
CA GLN A 538 5.11 -6.60 -21.24
C GLN A 538 4.40 -7.09 -22.51
N THR A 539 4.00 -6.16 -23.38
CA THR A 539 3.32 -6.47 -24.66
C THR A 539 4.01 -5.89 -25.90
N ASP A 540 4.96 -4.97 -25.70
CA ASP A 540 5.75 -4.33 -26.76
C ASP A 540 7.14 -3.93 -26.20
N ASP A 541 7.92 -3.19 -26.99
CA ASP A 541 9.28 -2.76 -26.65
C ASP A 541 9.36 -1.30 -26.15
N GLU A 542 8.22 -0.66 -25.83
CA GLU A 542 8.20 0.70 -25.27
C GLU A 542 8.39 0.70 -23.74
N ASP A 543 7.86 -0.33 -23.08
CA ASP A 543 7.88 -0.52 -21.63
C ASP A 543 8.58 -1.85 -21.31
N VAL A 544 9.90 -1.83 -21.22
CA VAL A 544 10.71 -3.04 -21.08
C VAL A 544 10.80 -3.44 -19.61
N THR A 545 10.32 -4.64 -19.30
CA THR A 545 10.37 -5.19 -17.94
C THR A 545 11.81 -5.52 -17.54
N ILE A 546 12.26 -4.96 -16.41
CA ILE A 546 13.53 -5.35 -15.78
C ILE A 546 13.27 -6.45 -14.76
N LYS A 547 12.30 -6.24 -13.87
CA LYS A 547 11.99 -7.16 -12.76
C LYS A 547 10.53 -7.03 -12.34
N TYR A 548 9.90 -8.14 -11.99
CA TYR A 548 8.57 -8.15 -11.39
C TYR A 548 8.54 -9.09 -10.19
N VAL A 549 8.08 -8.59 -9.04
CA VAL A 549 7.97 -9.31 -7.76
C VAL A 549 6.60 -9.01 -7.15
N PRO A 550 5.54 -9.77 -7.50
CA PRO A 550 4.19 -9.49 -7.02
C PRO A 550 4.03 -9.74 -5.52
N ASN A 551 4.66 -10.82 -5.04
CA ASN A 551 4.34 -11.40 -3.74
C ASN A 551 4.93 -10.62 -2.56
N GLY A 552 4.12 -10.44 -1.52
CA GLY A 552 4.55 -9.92 -0.22
C GLY A 552 3.66 -8.78 0.27
N ASN A 553 3.19 -8.86 1.51
CA ASN A 553 2.32 -7.85 2.13
C ASN A 553 3.07 -6.61 2.63
N PHE A 554 4.40 -6.66 2.65
CA PHE A 554 5.26 -5.64 3.22
C PHE A 554 6.46 -5.49 2.30
N LYS A 555 6.58 -4.35 1.61
CA LYS A 555 7.63 -4.06 0.65
C LYS A 555 8.05 -2.60 0.75
N PHE A 556 9.33 -2.34 0.56
CA PHE A 556 9.85 -0.99 0.37
C PHE A 556 11.14 -1.03 -0.45
N GLY A 557 11.44 0.07 -1.12
CA GLY A 557 12.71 0.30 -1.81
C GLY A 557 13.66 1.09 -0.93
N ALA A 558 14.94 0.75 -0.96
CA ALA A 558 16.01 1.60 -0.47
C ALA A 558 16.85 2.09 -1.65
N VAL A 559 17.02 3.40 -1.75
CA VAL A 559 17.78 4.06 -2.82
C VAL A 559 19.02 4.67 -2.19
N ASP A 560 20.18 4.17 -2.59
CA ASP A 560 21.49 4.70 -2.20
C ASP A 560 22.14 5.35 -3.42
N VAL A 561 22.49 6.63 -3.31
CA VAL A 561 23.11 7.41 -4.37
C VAL A 561 24.44 7.92 -3.86
N GLU A 562 25.50 7.71 -4.62
CA GLU A 562 26.86 8.12 -4.25
C GLU A 562 27.59 8.71 -5.45
N ILE A 563 28.40 9.75 -5.21
CA ILE A 563 29.43 10.22 -6.13
C ILE A 563 30.77 9.67 -5.65
N LEU A 564 31.40 8.86 -6.49
CA LEU A 564 32.69 8.22 -6.25
C LEU A 564 33.85 9.23 -6.42
N PRO A 565 35.03 8.95 -5.84
CA PRO A 565 36.19 9.85 -5.92
C PRO A 565 36.70 10.14 -7.35
N ASP A 566 36.43 9.25 -8.30
CA ASP A 566 36.75 9.41 -9.73
C ASP A 566 35.71 10.25 -10.49
N GLY A 567 34.65 10.71 -9.80
CA GLY A 567 33.57 11.52 -10.33
C GLY A 567 32.42 10.73 -10.96
N GLU A 568 32.51 9.39 -11.06
CA GLU A 568 31.36 8.56 -11.41
C GLU A 568 30.31 8.69 -10.32
N SER A 569 29.03 8.67 -10.67
CA SER A 569 27.95 8.56 -9.69
C SER A 569 27.14 7.31 -9.91
N VAL A 570 26.74 6.65 -8.83
CA VAL A 570 25.97 5.41 -8.85
C VAL A 570 24.68 5.59 -8.07
N LEU A 571 23.60 4.98 -8.57
CA LEU A 571 22.35 4.80 -7.86
C LEU A 571 22.09 3.30 -7.72
N ILE A 572 21.97 2.84 -6.48
CA ILE A 572 21.66 1.46 -6.14
C ILE A 572 20.25 1.41 -5.56
N TYR A 573 19.36 0.71 -6.25
CA TYR A 573 18.02 0.40 -5.76
C TYR A 573 18.03 -0.99 -5.13
N THR A 574 17.58 -1.11 -3.89
CA THR A 574 17.43 -2.38 -3.17
C THR A 574 15.97 -2.61 -2.79
N LEU A 575 15.38 -3.71 -3.27
CA LEU A 575 14.04 -4.13 -2.88
C LEU A 575 14.09 -4.96 -1.59
N TYR A 576 13.35 -4.52 -0.59
CA TYR A 576 13.05 -5.30 0.59
C TYR A 576 11.64 -5.88 0.50
N VAL A 577 11.51 -7.17 0.84
CA VAL A 577 10.22 -7.81 1.07
C VAL A 577 10.21 -8.36 2.49
N SER A 578 9.25 -7.89 3.28
CA SER A 578 9.26 -7.95 4.75
C SER A 578 10.51 -7.23 5.28
N SER A 579 11.54 -7.97 5.71
CA SER A 579 12.79 -7.41 6.26
C SER A 579 14.02 -7.89 5.50
N GLU A 580 13.85 -8.58 4.37
CA GLU A 580 14.93 -9.21 3.62
C GLU A 580 15.16 -8.47 2.31
N ALA A 581 16.42 -8.14 2.02
CA ALA A 581 16.82 -7.63 0.72
C ALA A 581 16.78 -8.78 -0.29
N VAL A 582 15.87 -8.71 -1.27
CA VAL A 582 15.61 -9.80 -2.23
C VAL A 582 16.10 -9.51 -3.64
N TRP A 583 16.27 -8.24 -3.99
CA TRP A 583 16.74 -7.83 -5.31
C TRP A 583 17.48 -6.50 -5.23
N GLN A 584 18.52 -6.32 -6.05
CA GLN A 584 19.29 -5.08 -6.11
C GLN A 584 19.74 -4.78 -7.53
N TYR A 585 19.63 -3.51 -7.91
CA TYR A 585 19.91 -3.03 -9.26
C TYR A 585 20.70 -1.73 -9.21
N LYS A 586 21.71 -1.61 -10.06
CA LYS A 586 22.64 -0.48 -10.10
C LYS A 586 22.48 0.28 -11.42
N LEU A 587 22.36 1.58 -11.31
CA LEU A 587 22.50 2.52 -12.42
C LEU A 587 23.78 3.33 -12.22
N SER A 588 24.54 3.54 -13.29
CA SER A 588 25.79 4.33 -13.27
C SER A 588 25.66 5.60 -14.11
N MET A 589 26.39 6.63 -13.70
CA MET A 589 26.52 7.89 -14.39
C MET A 589 28.02 8.24 -14.51
N PRO A 590 28.60 8.19 -15.72
CA PRO A 590 30.02 8.47 -15.92
C PRO A 590 30.43 9.89 -15.52
N SER A 591 31.71 10.06 -15.16
CA SER A 591 32.32 11.35 -14.81
C SER A 591 32.47 12.30 -16.00
N ASP A 592 32.80 11.77 -17.19
CA ASP A 592 33.19 12.53 -18.39
C ASP A 592 32.06 12.68 -19.43
N ILE A 593 30.90 13.20 -19.03
CA ILE A 593 29.80 13.45 -19.97
C ILE A 593 30.00 14.77 -20.72
N LYS A 594 30.26 14.70 -22.02
CA LYS A 594 30.22 15.88 -22.91
C LYS A 594 28.77 16.30 -23.16
N LYS A 595 28.46 17.59 -22.99
CA LYS A 595 27.13 18.15 -23.29
C LYS A 595 26.74 17.84 -24.73
N GLY A 596 25.58 17.18 -24.92
CA GLY A 596 25.04 16.81 -26.22
C GLY A 596 25.40 15.40 -26.71
N GLU A 597 26.30 14.70 -26.01
CA GLU A 597 26.75 13.33 -26.32
C GLU A 597 26.69 12.43 -25.07
N ALA A 598 25.74 12.68 -24.14
CA ALA A 598 25.63 11.85 -22.93
C ALA A 598 25.19 10.42 -23.30
N GLU A 599 26.13 9.48 -23.19
CA GLU A 599 25.88 8.05 -23.28
C GLU A 599 25.98 7.46 -21.87
N PHE A 600 24.88 6.87 -21.39
CA PHE A 600 24.83 6.19 -20.11
C PHE A 600 25.00 4.68 -20.30
N PRO A 601 25.65 3.98 -19.35
CA PRO A 601 25.64 2.52 -19.32
C PRO A 601 24.24 2.00 -18.96
N ASP A 602 23.91 0.80 -19.46
CA ASP A 602 22.70 0.10 -19.03
C ASP A 602 22.79 -0.25 -17.54
N GLY A 603 21.64 -0.49 -16.93
CA GLY A 603 21.59 -0.89 -15.54
C GLY A 603 22.02 -2.34 -15.35
N GLU A 604 22.59 -2.62 -14.20
CA GLU A 604 23.17 -3.90 -13.83
C GLU A 604 22.39 -4.52 -12.67
N GLU A 605 21.97 -5.78 -12.81
CA GLU A 605 21.45 -6.55 -11.67
C GLU A 605 22.61 -7.00 -10.78
N VAL A 606 22.68 -6.41 -9.58
CA VAL A 606 23.74 -6.71 -8.60
C VAL A 606 23.47 -8.05 -7.93
N PHE A 607 22.22 -8.31 -7.55
CA PHE A 607 21.77 -9.63 -7.11
C PHE A 607 20.26 -9.82 -7.25
N ASP A 608 19.87 -11.08 -7.40
CA ASP A 608 18.47 -11.52 -7.41
C ASP A 608 18.30 -12.79 -6.60
N ARG A 609 17.73 -12.68 -5.41
CA ARG A 609 17.40 -13.83 -4.54
C ARG A 609 16.02 -14.40 -4.82
N VAL A 610 15.21 -13.72 -5.64
CA VAL A 610 13.86 -14.16 -6.00
C VAL A 610 13.94 -15.26 -7.05
N ASN A 611 14.79 -15.09 -8.07
CA ASN A 611 14.93 -16.05 -9.18
C ASN A 611 16.05 -17.08 -8.99
N GLN A 612 16.90 -16.95 -7.95
CA GLN A 612 17.94 -17.94 -7.67
C GLN A 612 17.33 -19.26 -7.15
N PRO A 613 17.55 -20.40 -7.82
CA PRO A 613 17.32 -21.70 -7.21
C PRO A 613 18.52 -21.96 -6.29
N ASN A 614 18.42 -21.67 -4.98
CA ASN A 614 19.53 -22.02 -4.09
C ASN A 614 19.12 -22.75 -2.81
N GLU A 615 19.92 -23.77 -2.52
CA GLU A 615 19.61 -24.94 -1.69
C GLU A 615 19.48 -24.64 -0.19
N ASN A 616 19.88 -23.45 0.26
CA ASN A 616 19.98 -23.07 1.67
C ASN A 616 18.85 -22.17 2.21
N LEU A 617 17.73 -22.04 1.50
CA LEU A 617 16.55 -21.41 2.08
C LEU A 617 15.83 -22.41 2.99
N GLY A 618 15.80 -22.12 4.29
CA GLY A 618 15.25 -22.99 5.34
C GLY A 618 13.88 -23.56 4.98
N MET A 619 13.65 -24.84 5.31
CA MET A 619 12.45 -25.63 4.98
C MET A 619 11.11 -24.89 5.19
N ALA A 620 11.04 -23.96 6.16
CA ALA A 620 9.86 -23.14 6.42
C ALA A 620 9.51 -22.20 5.25
N ILE A 621 10.52 -21.57 4.62
CA ILE A 621 10.32 -20.63 3.52
C ILE A 621 10.00 -21.38 2.21
N LYS A 622 10.66 -22.52 1.97
CA LYS A 622 10.29 -23.44 0.86
C LYS A 622 8.87 -23.97 1.00
N SER A 623 8.43 -24.30 2.22
CA SER A 623 7.05 -24.75 2.48
C SER A 623 6.04 -23.61 2.35
N PHE A 624 6.40 -22.40 2.77
CA PHE A 624 5.61 -21.19 2.57
C PHE A 624 5.40 -20.91 1.08
N TRP A 625 6.46 -20.82 0.28
CA TRP A 625 6.37 -20.56 -1.15
C TRP A 625 5.74 -21.70 -1.96
N ARG A 626 6.01 -22.97 -1.64
CA ARG A 626 5.32 -24.11 -2.28
C ARG A 626 3.84 -24.16 -1.92
N GLY A 627 3.49 -23.86 -0.66
CA GLY A 627 2.11 -23.73 -0.22
C GLY A 627 1.40 -22.59 -0.93
N LEU A 628 2.05 -21.43 -1.07
CA LEU A 628 1.55 -20.26 -1.80
C LEU A 628 1.37 -20.55 -3.29
N TYR A 629 2.35 -21.17 -3.94
CA TYR A 629 2.30 -21.52 -5.37
C TYR A 629 1.22 -22.56 -5.64
N TRP A 630 1.07 -23.55 -4.76
CA TRP A 630 -0.04 -24.50 -4.83
C TRP A 630 -1.40 -23.82 -4.62
N LEU A 631 -1.54 -22.93 -3.64
CA LEU A 631 -2.77 -22.17 -3.43
C LEU A 631 -3.10 -21.28 -4.63
N ASN A 632 -2.10 -20.58 -5.17
CA ASN A 632 -2.26 -19.68 -6.31
C ASN A 632 -2.65 -20.43 -7.58
N THR A 633 -2.09 -21.63 -7.81
CA THR A 633 -2.50 -22.50 -8.93
C THR A 633 -3.91 -23.07 -8.76
N GLN A 634 -4.39 -23.29 -7.53
CA GLN A 634 -5.80 -23.65 -7.30
C GLN A 634 -6.74 -22.45 -7.49
N VAL A 635 -6.35 -21.27 -7.03
CA VAL A 635 -7.15 -20.05 -7.15
C VAL A 635 -7.21 -19.57 -8.60
N SER A 636 -6.11 -19.58 -9.33
CA SER A 636 -6.08 -19.21 -10.76
C SER A 636 -7.04 -20.08 -11.58
N LYS A 637 -7.07 -21.40 -11.33
CA LYS A 637 -8.06 -22.31 -11.95
C LYS A 637 -9.50 -22.01 -11.55
N LEU A 638 -9.73 -21.52 -10.33
CA LEU A 638 -11.05 -21.12 -9.86
C LEU A 638 -11.49 -19.79 -10.52
N VAL A 639 -10.59 -18.83 -10.64
CA VAL A 639 -10.80 -17.50 -11.25
C VAL A 639 -10.99 -17.61 -12.76
N GLU A 640 -10.22 -18.44 -13.46
CA GLU A 640 -10.45 -18.77 -14.87
C GLU A 640 -11.84 -19.40 -15.08
N GLY A 641 -12.27 -20.25 -14.15
CA GLY A 641 -13.63 -20.83 -14.14
C GLY A 641 -14.74 -19.79 -13.94
N VAL A 642 -14.48 -18.74 -13.16
CA VAL A 642 -15.44 -17.64 -12.91
C VAL A 642 -15.44 -16.62 -14.05
N ASN A 643 -14.26 -16.24 -14.56
CA ASN A 643 -14.14 -15.33 -15.72
C ASN A 643 -14.72 -15.95 -17.00
N GLY A 644 -14.57 -17.27 -17.20
CA GLY A 644 -15.25 -18.00 -18.27
C GLY A 644 -16.79 -18.02 -18.16
N LEU A 645 -17.33 -17.76 -16.97
CA LEU A 645 -18.77 -17.62 -16.71
C LEU A 645 -19.27 -16.18 -16.87
N VAL A 646 -18.42 -15.19 -16.57
CA VAL A 646 -18.71 -13.76 -16.73
C VAL A 646 -18.62 -13.32 -18.20
N LEU A 647 -17.58 -13.76 -18.93
CA LEU A 647 -17.44 -13.49 -20.37
C LEU A 647 -18.55 -14.13 -21.22
N LYS A 648 -19.21 -15.18 -20.71
CA LYS A 648 -20.39 -15.78 -21.35
C LYS A 648 -21.65 -14.95 -21.16
N LYS A 649 -21.66 -14.02 -20.21
CA LYS A 649 -22.79 -13.15 -19.89
C LYS A 649 -22.73 -11.84 -20.68
N GLU A 650 -21.54 -11.28 -20.92
CA GLU A 650 -21.37 -10.10 -21.79
C GLU A 650 -21.71 -10.39 -23.26
N LYS A 651 -21.52 -11.62 -23.75
CA LYS A 651 -21.95 -12.03 -25.11
C LYS A 651 -23.45 -12.29 -25.28
N LEU A 652 -24.25 -12.11 -24.22
CA LEU A 652 -25.71 -12.26 -24.28
C LEU A 652 -26.45 -10.91 -24.18
N ASP A 653 -25.72 -9.80 -23.97
CA ASP A 653 -26.25 -8.44 -23.93
C ASP A 653 -25.64 -7.52 -25.03
N GLU A 654 -25.02 -8.11 -26.06
CA GLU A 654 -24.89 -7.55 -27.43
C GLU A 654 -25.94 -8.21 -28.34
#